data_AF-A0A5N6E4Z3-F1
#
_entry.id   AF-A0A5N6E4Z3-F1
#
_cell.length_a   1.000
_cell.length_b   1.000
_cell.length_c   1.000
_cell.angle_alpha   90.00
_cell.angle_beta   90.00
_cell.angle_gamma   90.00
#
_symmetry.space_group_name_H-M   'P 1'
#
loop_
_entity.id
_entity.type
_entity.pdbx_description
1 polymer ?
#
loop_
_entity_poly.entity_id
_entity_poly.type
_entity_poly.pdbx_seq_one_letter_code
_entity_poly.pdbx_strand_id
1 'polypeptide(L)'
;MAHVWQLGIFGYINYLVDRDRQFIIDTLLNGMCFLWFDFSLPFFLSSSLSHFQGTFLVHRLTDISSLLGLSRLEYRGYDSAGIAVDGDKKNEVRAFKEVGKVANLRECIAEAKPDMTKSFESHAAISQTRWATHGSPSRQNCHPHRSDPTWEFAVVHNGIITNYKELKVLLESKGFRFETETDTECIAKLAKYLYDQNPDIEFHVLAKAVIKELQGALGLLIKSVHYPHEVIAARKGSPLVIGVRTAQMKVDFVDVEYSEEGGALPAEQASQNAAAKKSSTSLLLAPPDKSLLHRSQSRAFLSDDGTPQPAEFFLSSDPAAVIEHTKKVLYLEDDDIAHVHDGQINIHRLTKDDSLSNVRTIQTIELELQDIMKGEFDHFMQKEIFEQPESIVNTMRGRLDPVNKKVTLGGLRQYISTIRRCRRIIFIACGTSYHSCMAVRGVFEELTEIPIAVELASDFLDRQAPVFRDDTCVFVSQSGETADSLMALRYCLERGALTVGLVNVVGSSISLLTHCGVHTNAGPEIGVASTKAYTSQFVAMIMFALSLSEDRASKQKRREEIIEGLGLVSEQLQEILKLNEPIKDMCAKFFKDQKSLLLLGRGAQFPTALEGALKIKEISYLHCEAVMSGELKHGVLALVDENLPIIMILTRDSLFTKSLNAYQQVITRGGRPIVICNPDDPEFSDAQTEKIVVPKTVDCLQGLLNVIPLQLISYWLAVGEGLNVDFPRNLTKSVTVE
;
A
#
# COMPACT_ATOMS: atom_id res chain seq x y z
N MET A 1 11.06 -2.79 19.73
CA MET A 1 10.86 -3.21 18.32
C MET A 1 10.25 -2.01 17.61
N ALA A 2 10.72 -1.66 16.42
CA ALA A 2 10.34 -0.41 15.76
C ALA A 2 9.35 -0.68 14.63
N HIS A 3 8.23 0.02 14.66
CA HIS A 3 7.07 -0.20 13.79
C HIS A 3 7.06 0.87 12.67
N VAL A 4 6.92 0.44 11.39
CA VAL A 4 6.97 1.27 10.17
C VAL A 4 5.62 1.87 9.73
N TRP A 5 5.21 3.05 10.20
CA TRP A 5 3.88 3.59 9.83
C TRP A 5 3.84 4.10 8.39
N GLN A 6 2.74 3.81 7.70
CA GLN A 6 2.52 4.22 6.32
C GLN A 6 2.34 5.72 6.17
N LEU A 7 3.21 6.27 5.34
CA LEU A 7 3.41 7.67 5.06
C LEU A 7 3.84 7.74 3.59
N GLY A 8 3.44 8.78 2.85
CA GLY A 8 3.90 8.95 1.48
C GLY A 8 5.20 9.73 1.48
N ILE A 9 6.32 9.14 1.07
CA ILE A 9 7.53 9.90 0.74
C ILE A 9 7.58 10.08 -0.77
N PHE A 10 7.88 11.30 -1.21
CA PHE A 10 8.21 11.57 -2.59
C PHE A 10 9.40 12.53 -2.70
N GLY A 11 10.29 12.28 -3.65
CA GLY A 11 11.46 13.08 -3.92
C GLY A 11 11.65 13.23 -5.42
N TYR A 12 12.03 14.43 -5.84
CA TYR A 12 12.25 14.76 -7.24
C TYR A 12 13.61 15.42 -7.39
N ILE A 13 14.37 14.94 -8.37
CA ILE A 13 15.69 15.46 -8.71
C ILE A 13 15.76 15.58 -10.23
N ASN A 14 16.06 16.78 -10.72
CA ASN A 14 16.49 16.98 -12.10
C ASN A 14 17.97 17.36 -12.13
N TYR A 15 18.66 16.84 -13.13
CA TYR A 15 20.07 17.12 -13.37
C TYR A 15 20.29 17.41 -14.85
N LEU A 16 20.86 18.58 -15.16
CA LEU A 16 21.03 19.11 -16.52
C LEU A 16 19.74 19.12 -17.35
N VAL A 17 18.60 19.30 -16.67
CA VAL A 17 17.28 19.40 -17.27
C VAL A 17 16.63 20.65 -16.70
N ASP A 18 16.49 21.69 -17.52
CA ASP A 18 15.92 22.97 -17.07
C ASP A 18 14.43 22.81 -16.73
N ARG A 19 14.08 23.18 -15.50
CA ARG A 19 12.73 23.12 -14.94
C ARG A 19 12.45 24.36 -14.09
N ASP A 20 11.27 24.93 -14.28
CA ASP A 20 10.81 26.03 -13.44
C ASP A 20 10.26 25.52 -12.09
N ARG A 21 10.17 26.44 -11.13
CA ARG A 21 9.63 26.13 -9.80
C ARG A 21 8.19 25.63 -9.88
N GLN A 22 7.40 26.15 -10.83
CA GLN A 22 6.03 25.69 -11.05
C GLN A 22 6.01 24.19 -11.32
N PHE A 23 6.78 23.72 -12.31
CA PHE A 23 6.88 22.31 -12.66
C PHE A 23 7.35 21.46 -11.47
N ILE A 24 8.35 21.92 -10.71
CA ILE A 24 8.87 21.21 -9.55
C ILE A 24 7.78 21.06 -8.48
N ILE A 25 7.12 22.16 -8.11
CA ILE A 25 6.05 22.14 -7.11
C ILE A 25 4.88 21.29 -7.59
N ASP A 26 4.50 21.41 -8.85
CA ASP A 26 3.45 20.62 -9.47
C ASP A 26 3.80 19.13 -9.43
N THR A 27 5.03 18.75 -9.80
CA THR A 27 5.52 17.37 -9.72
C THR A 27 5.46 16.81 -8.31
N LEU A 28 5.68 17.63 -7.28
CA LEU A 28 5.56 17.20 -5.88
C LEU A 28 4.10 17.13 -5.41
N LEU A 29 3.22 18.02 -5.86
CA LEU A 29 1.87 18.18 -5.31
C LEU A 29 0.76 17.50 -6.09
N ASN A 30 0.88 17.42 -7.42
CA ASN A 30 -0.28 17.14 -8.25
C ASN A 30 -0.67 15.66 -8.20
N GLY A 31 -1.94 15.47 -8.47
CA GLY A 31 -2.77 14.26 -8.49
C GLY A 31 -4.15 14.84 -8.67
N MET A 32 -4.81 14.51 -9.78
CA MET A 32 -5.98 15.24 -10.26
C MET A 32 -6.99 15.56 -9.14
N CYS A 33 -7.19 16.86 -8.87
CA CYS A 33 -8.51 17.36 -8.53
C CYS A 33 -9.22 17.55 -9.87
N PHE A 34 -10.18 16.69 -10.22
CA PHE A 34 -11.16 17.14 -11.20
C PHE A 34 -12.07 18.16 -10.52
N LEU A 35 -12.22 19.29 -11.20
CA LEU A 35 -13.07 20.41 -10.85
C LEU A 35 -14.48 19.92 -10.47
N TRP A 36 -14.93 20.28 -9.27
CA TRP A 36 -16.36 20.42 -8.99
C TRP A 36 -16.91 21.52 -9.90
N PHE A 37 -17.49 21.15 -11.03
CA PHE A 37 -18.43 22.03 -11.71
C PHE A 37 -19.82 21.74 -11.15
N ASP A 38 -20.22 22.61 -10.22
CA ASP A 38 -21.56 22.71 -9.67
C ASP A 38 -22.57 22.94 -10.81
N PHE A 39 -23.24 21.87 -11.28
CA PHE A 39 -24.36 21.97 -12.22
C PHE A 39 -25.62 22.34 -11.44
N SER A 40 -25.66 23.56 -10.92
CA SER A 40 -26.84 24.12 -10.27
C SER A 40 -27.09 25.55 -10.76
N LEU A 41 -27.32 25.70 -12.07
CA LEU A 41 -27.99 26.87 -12.65
C LEU A 41 -28.89 26.47 -13.84
N PRO A 42 -30.20 26.79 -13.82
CA PRO A 42 -31.11 26.47 -14.91
C PRO A 42 -31.00 27.52 -16.02
N PHE A 43 -30.47 27.14 -17.19
CA PHE A 43 -30.47 28.03 -18.36
C PHE A 43 -31.66 27.74 -19.28
N PHE A 44 -32.66 28.62 -19.19
CA PHE A 44 -33.69 28.83 -20.21
C PHE A 44 -33.09 29.55 -21.44
N LEU A 45 -33.69 29.31 -22.61
CA LEU A 45 -33.69 30.08 -23.88
C LEU A 45 -32.82 29.62 -25.07
N SER A 46 -33.51 28.91 -25.97
CA SER A 46 -33.74 29.21 -27.41
C SER A 46 -32.62 29.61 -28.37
N SER A 47 -32.45 28.77 -29.40
CA SER A 47 -32.30 29.07 -30.84
C SER A 47 -31.69 30.41 -31.29
N SER A 48 -30.52 30.37 -31.90
CA SER A 48 -30.24 30.81 -33.28
C SER A 48 -28.75 31.11 -33.48
N LEU A 49 -28.31 31.01 -34.75
CA LEU A 49 -27.03 31.44 -35.33
C LEU A 49 -25.90 30.40 -35.39
N SER A 50 -26.00 29.65 -36.49
CA SER A 50 -24.92 29.12 -37.30
C SER A 50 -24.00 30.23 -37.82
N HIS A 51 -22.78 29.83 -38.21
CA HIS A 51 -21.68 30.61 -38.82
C HIS A 51 -20.70 31.29 -37.86
N PHE A 52 -19.75 30.50 -37.34
CA PHE A 52 -18.31 30.84 -37.32
C PHE A 52 -17.53 29.54 -37.07
N GLN A 53 -17.43 28.69 -38.09
CA GLN A 53 -16.51 27.55 -38.11
C GLN A 53 -15.18 28.00 -38.74
N GLY A 54 -14.08 27.68 -38.07
CA GLY A 54 -12.83 27.37 -38.77
C GLY A 54 -11.58 28.18 -38.47
N THR A 55 -11.27 28.56 -37.21
CA THR A 55 -9.85 28.87 -36.83
C THR A 55 -9.55 28.95 -35.32
N PHE A 56 -10.21 28.18 -34.45
CA PHE A 56 -9.94 28.26 -32.98
C PHE A 56 -9.86 26.92 -32.24
N LEU A 57 -9.57 25.84 -32.96
CA LEU A 57 -9.58 24.47 -32.41
C LEU A 57 -8.29 23.68 -32.71
N VAL A 58 -7.12 24.33 -32.62
CA VAL A 58 -5.80 23.63 -32.65
C VAL A 58 -4.79 24.18 -31.62
N HIS A 59 -5.14 25.22 -30.83
CA HIS A 59 -4.23 25.82 -29.84
C HIS A 59 -4.68 25.70 -28.37
N ARG A 60 -5.53 24.73 -28.03
CA ARG A 60 -5.93 24.44 -26.63
C ARG A 60 -5.86 22.95 -26.26
N LEU A 61 -4.83 22.26 -26.74
CA LEU A 61 -4.51 20.87 -26.36
C LEU A 61 -3.03 20.70 -25.94
N THR A 62 -2.32 21.79 -25.65
CA THR A 62 -0.88 21.76 -25.28
C THR A 62 -0.59 22.09 -23.82
N ASP A 63 -1.59 22.30 -22.96
CA ASP A 63 -1.41 22.58 -21.52
C ASP A 63 -1.92 21.46 -20.60
N ILE A 64 -1.84 20.19 -21.04
CA ILE A 64 -2.17 19.04 -20.20
C ILE A 64 -0.91 18.19 -20.00
N SER A 65 0.00 18.66 -19.16
CA SER A 65 1.05 17.83 -18.56
C SER A 65 1.24 18.24 -17.11
N SER A 66 0.27 17.89 -16.26
CA SER A 66 0.41 18.02 -14.81
C SER A 66 1.04 16.74 -14.27
N LEU A 67 2.29 16.86 -13.83
CA LEU A 67 3.12 15.79 -13.28
C LEU A 67 2.70 15.53 -11.83
N LEU A 68 2.49 14.27 -11.42
CA LEU A 68 1.86 13.95 -10.14
C LEU A 68 2.86 13.43 -9.08
N GLY A 69 2.61 13.73 -7.80
CA GLY A 69 3.42 13.35 -6.62
C GLY A 69 2.58 12.95 -5.42
N LEU A 70 2.53 13.77 -4.37
CA LEU A 70 1.93 13.45 -3.05
C LEU A 70 0.46 13.01 -3.10
N SER A 71 -0.35 13.55 -4.01
CA SER A 71 -1.76 13.16 -4.12
C SER A 71 -1.94 11.69 -4.52
N ARG A 72 -0.97 11.05 -5.18
CA ARG A 72 -0.97 9.59 -5.43
C ARG A 72 -0.64 8.78 -4.18
N LEU A 73 -0.12 9.42 -3.13
CA LEU A 73 0.23 8.80 -1.86
C LEU A 73 -0.73 9.18 -0.73
N GLU A 74 -1.75 10.01 -0.99
CA GLU A 74 -2.70 10.49 0.03
C GLU A 74 -3.53 9.35 0.66
N TYR A 75 -3.78 8.28 -0.11
CA TYR A 75 -4.45 7.08 0.40
C TYR A 75 -3.64 6.32 1.48
N ARG A 76 -2.32 6.58 1.56
CA ARG A 76 -1.43 6.03 2.60
C ARG A 76 -1.40 6.89 3.87
N GLY A 77 -1.81 8.15 3.81
CA GLY A 77 -1.85 9.07 4.96
C GLY A 77 -2.28 10.48 4.55
N TYR A 78 -3.15 11.08 5.35
CA TYR A 78 -3.83 12.34 5.01
C TYR A 78 -4.05 13.30 6.22
N ASP A 79 -3.36 13.07 7.34
CA ASP A 79 -3.46 13.95 8.52
C ASP A 79 -2.73 15.28 8.30
N SER A 80 -1.67 15.27 7.50
CA SER A 80 -0.87 16.45 7.15
C SER A 80 0.02 16.20 5.93
N ALA A 81 0.53 17.27 5.31
CA ALA A 81 1.46 17.17 4.20
C ALA A 81 2.48 18.33 4.20
N GLY A 82 3.61 18.14 3.54
CA GLY A 82 4.57 19.23 3.32
C GLY A 82 5.62 18.96 2.25
N ILE A 83 6.26 20.03 1.79
CA ILE A 83 7.33 20.01 0.78
C ILE A 83 8.51 20.89 1.22
N ALA A 84 9.72 20.56 0.74
CA ALA A 84 10.90 21.42 0.81
C ALA A 84 11.60 21.49 -0.55
N VAL A 85 11.79 22.71 -1.05
CA VAL A 85 12.40 23.04 -2.35
C VAL A 85 13.49 24.10 -2.18
N ASP A 86 14.37 24.24 -3.18
CA ASP A 86 15.33 25.36 -3.19
C ASP A 86 14.63 26.73 -3.33
N GLY A 87 15.16 27.71 -2.58
CA GLY A 87 14.68 29.09 -2.52
C GLY A 87 15.17 29.94 -3.69
N ASP A 88 15.05 31.26 -3.54
CA ASP A 88 15.44 32.21 -4.59
C ASP A 88 16.96 32.49 -4.56
N LYS A 89 17.54 32.46 -3.35
CA LYS A 89 18.96 32.68 -3.11
C LYS A 89 19.71 31.37 -2.96
N LYS A 90 21.02 31.43 -3.21
CA LYS A 90 21.94 30.31 -2.93
C LYS A 90 21.82 29.90 -1.46
N ASN A 91 21.72 28.59 -1.21
CA ASN A 91 21.58 27.98 0.13
C ASN A 91 20.30 28.36 0.89
N GLU A 92 19.27 28.88 0.19
CA GLU A 92 17.96 29.10 0.78
C GLU A 92 17.07 27.86 0.53
N VAL A 93 16.33 27.43 1.54
CA VAL A 93 15.29 26.39 1.41
C VAL A 93 13.93 27.02 1.67
N ARG A 94 12.97 26.76 0.78
CA ARG A 94 11.55 27.07 1.00
C ARG A 94 10.80 25.81 1.36
N ALA A 95 10.14 25.83 2.50
CA ALA A 95 9.33 24.72 2.97
C ALA A 95 7.90 25.18 3.26
N PHE A 96 6.94 24.36 2.85
CA PHE A 96 5.52 24.58 3.06
C PHE A 96 4.95 23.35 3.76
N LYS A 97 4.20 23.57 4.84
CA LYS A 97 3.70 22.49 5.70
C LYS A 97 2.30 22.84 6.18
N GLU A 98 1.37 21.91 6.00
CA GLU A 98 -0.03 22.13 6.36
C GLU A 98 -0.68 20.89 6.98
N VAL A 99 -1.66 21.12 7.86
CA VAL A 99 -2.48 20.06 8.46
C VAL A 99 -3.66 19.74 7.52
N GLY A 100 -3.97 18.45 7.41
CA GLY A 100 -5.00 17.90 6.55
C GLY A 100 -4.47 17.41 5.21
N LYS A 101 -5.38 17.39 4.23
CA LYS A 101 -5.15 16.83 2.89
C LYS A 101 -4.17 17.66 2.06
N VAL A 102 -3.65 17.08 0.98
CA VAL A 102 -2.74 17.74 0.03
C VAL A 102 -3.38 19.00 -0.59
N ALA A 103 -4.72 19.05 -0.69
CA ALA A 103 -5.45 20.24 -1.12
C ALA A 103 -5.15 21.47 -0.23
N ASN A 104 -5.13 21.31 1.10
CA ASN A 104 -4.82 22.40 2.03
C ASN A 104 -3.38 22.90 1.84
N LEU A 105 -2.44 21.99 1.56
CA LEU A 105 -1.05 22.36 1.27
C LEU A 105 -0.94 23.17 -0.04
N ARG A 106 -1.75 22.86 -1.06
CA ARG A 106 -1.80 23.66 -2.30
C ARG A 106 -2.30 25.08 -2.03
N GLU A 107 -3.35 25.22 -1.21
CA GLU A 107 -3.86 26.53 -0.78
C GLU A 107 -2.79 27.32 -0.02
N CYS A 108 -2.09 26.68 0.92
CA CYS A 108 -0.98 27.29 1.68
C CYS A 108 0.14 27.83 0.76
N ILE A 109 0.50 27.07 -0.29
CA ILE A 109 1.52 27.48 -1.27
C ILE A 109 1.02 28.64 -2.13
N ALA A 110 -0.24 28.61 -2.56
CA ALA A 110 -0.85 29.68 -3.33
C ALA A 110 -0.93 30.99 -2.53
N GLU A 111 -1.24 30.91 -1.23
CA GLU A 111 -1.26 32.06 -0.32
C GLU A 111 0.13 32.68 -0.12
N ALA A 112 1.18 31.85 -0.05
CA ALA A 112 2.54 32.31 0.13
C ALA A 112 3.16 33.00 -1.10
N LYS A 113 2.54 32.84 -2.28
CA LYS A 113 2.93 33.49 -3.56
C LYS A 113 4.44 33.42 -3.85
N PRO A 114 5.06 32.23 -3.87
CA PRO A 114 6.46 32.11 -4.27
C PRO A 114 6.64 32.48 -5.75
N ASP A 115 7.86 32.89 -6.13
CA ASP A 115 8.19 33.14 -7.54
C ASP A 115 8.23 31.82 -8.32
N MET A 116 7.20 31.56 -9.12
CA MET A 116 7.06 30.32 -9.88
C MET A 116 7.91 30.28 -11.15
N THR A 117 8.45 31.42 -11.59
CA THR A 117 9.19 31.56 -12.86
C THR A 117 10.68 31.23 -12.74
N LYS A 118 11.18 31.03 -11.51
CA LYS A 118 12.58 30.70 -11.26
C LYS A 118 12.90 29.32 -11.85
N SER A 119 13.86 29.29 -12.77
CA SER A 119 14.34 28.05 -13.40
C SER A 119 15.58 27.48 -12.73
N PHE A 120 15.66 26.15 -12.73
CA PHE A 120 16.74 25.37 -12.16
C PHE A 120 17.21 24.32 -13.17
N GLU A 121 18.47 24.41 -13.58
CA GLU A 121 19.13 23.39 -14.42
C GLU A 121 19.33 22.08 -13.65
N SER A 122 19.61 22.19 -12.34
CA SER A 122 19.64 21.07 -11.41
C SER A 122 18.94 21.46 -10.11
N HIS A 123 18.12 20.57 -9.56
CA HIS A 123 17.34 20.82 -8.34
C HIS A 123 17.08 19.52 -7.58
N ALA A 124 16.95 19.64 -6.26
CA ALA A 124 16.54 18.55 -5.39
C ALA A 124 15.37 18.99 -4.51
N ALA A 125 14.31 18.19 -4.50
CA ALA A 125 13.15 18.38 -3.65
C ALA A 125 12.72 17.11 -2.95
N ILE A 126 12.15 17.30 -1.77
CA ILE A 126 11.52 16.24 -0.98
C ILE A 126 10.15 16.70 -0.49
N SER A 127 9.22 15.77 -0.43
CA SER A 127 7.86 15.98 0.02
C SER A 127 7.34 14.76 0.77
N GLN A 128 6.33 14.98 1.61
CA GLN A 128 5.76 13.91 2.42
C GLN A 128 4.26 14.13 2.73
N THR A 129 3.49 13.04 2.76
CA THR A 129 2.17 12.95 3.41
C THR A 129 2.24 12.14 4.69
N ARG A 130 1.64 12.65 5.76
CA ARG A 130 1.76 12.13 7.12
C ARG A 130 0.46 11.57 7.69
N TRP A 131 0.62 10.46 8.39
CA TRP A 131 -0.27 9.84 9.37
C TRP A 131 0.42 9.95 10.74
N ALA A 132 -0.21 10.59 11.71
CA ALA A 132 0.48 10.95 12.95
C ALA A 132 0.67 9.74 13.89
N THR A 133 1.91 9.49 14.32
CA THR A 133 2.29 8.38 15.23
C THR A 133 2.78 8.92 16.57
N HIS A 134 3.74 9.85 16.51
CA HIS A 134 4.22 10.64 17.64
C HIS A 134 3.85 12.11 17.44
N GLY A 135 3.27 12.74 18.45
CA GLY A 135 2.82 14.13 18.38
C GLY A 135 1.56 14.32 17.53
N SER A 136 0.68 15.19 18.01
CA SER A 136 -0.59 15.49 17.34
C SER A 136 -0.37 16.08 15.93
N PRO A 137 -1.32 15.88 14.99
CA PRO A 137 -1.30 16.56 13.70
C PRO A 137 -1.21 18.09 13.89
N SER A 138 -0.06 18.67 13.56
CA SER A 138 0.22 20.11 13.69
C SER A 138 1.23 20.54 12.64
N ARG A 139 1.19 21.80 12.20
CA ARG A 139 2.16 22.34 11.21
C ARG A 139 3.62 22.13 11.63
N GLN A 140 3.90 22.10 12.94
CA GLN A 140 5.24 21.83 13.48
C GLN A 140 5.65 20.37 13.26
N ASN A 141 4.76 19.43 13.57
CA ASN A 141 4.98 17.98 13.45
C ASN A 141 4.89 17.47 12.00
N CYS A 142 4.43 18.29 11.05
CA CYS A 142 4.49 17.97 9.63
C CYS A 142 5.95 17.83 9.16
N HIS A 143 6.18 16.84 8.30
CA HIS A 143 7.42 16.72 7.53
C HIS A 143 7.42 17.74 6.37
N PRO A 144 8.58 18.12 5.80
CA PRO A 144 9.93 17.78 6.22
C PRO A 144 10.36 18.41 7.55
N HIS A 145 11.27 17.73 8.28
CA HIS A 145 11.90 18.25 9.49
C HIS A 145 13.25 18.89 9.17
N ARG A 146 13.59 19.95 9.92
CA ARG A 146 14.80 20.76 9.72
C ARG A 146 15.82 20.58 10.85
N SER A 147 17.11 20.65 10.52
CA SER A 147 18.20 20.64 11.50
C SER A 147 18.23 21.91 12.36
N ASP A 148 17.87 23.05 11.79
CA ASP A 148 18.04 24.37 12.41
C ASP A 148 17.15 25.41 11.69
N PRO A 149 17.03 26.65 12.21
CA PRO A 149 16.19 27.68 11.61
C PRO A 149 16.54 28.05 10.15
N THR A 150 17.78 27.80 9.71
CA THR A 150 18.28 28.07 8.35
C THR A 150 18.16 26.88 7.40
N TRP A 151 17.60 25.75 7.85
CA TRP A 151 17.33 24.58 7.02
C TRP A 151 18.59 23.95 6.40
N GLU A 152 19.69 23.84 7.14
CA GLU A 152 20.92 23.24 6.60
C GLU A 152 20.71 21.79 6.13
N PHE A 153 19.90 21.03 6.87
CA PHE A 153 19.43 19.69 6.51
C PHE A 153 17.92 19.60 6.63
N ALA A 154 17.30 18.97 5.64
CA ALA A 154 15.88 18.67 5.58
C ALA A 154 15.67 17.15 5.42
N VAL A 155 14.79 16.57 6.22
CA VAL A 155 14.53 15.13 6.24
C VAL A 155 13.05 14.83 6.12
N VAL A 156 12.70 13.86 5.27
CA VAL A 156 11.41 13.15 5.30
C VAL A 156 11.66 11.70 5.67
N HIS A 157 10.77 11.13 6.47
CA HIS A 157 10.95 9.81 7.07
C HIS A 157 9.61 9.07 7.15
N ASN A 158 9.66 7.79 6.81
CA ASN A 158 8.61 6.79 6.97
C ASN A 158 9.07 5.74 7.95
N GLY A 159 8.39 5.62 9.07
CA GLY A 159 8.65 4.61 10.09
C GLY A 159 8.82 5.18 11.48
N ILE A 160 9.53 4.45 12.36
CA ILE A 160 9.82 4.88 13.74
C ILE A 160 11.30 4.69 14.05
N ILE A 161 11.89 5.75 14.58
CA ILE A 161 13.19 5.69 15.25
C ILE A 161 12.98 5.34 16.72
N THR A 162 13.21 4.08 17.10
CA THR A 162 12.96 3.59 18.47
C THR A 162 13.87 4.18 19.52
N ASN A 163 15.10 4.55 19.16
CA ASN A 163 16.07 5.15 20.08
C ASN A 163 16.08 6.69 20.02
N TYR A 164 14.99 7.31 19.55
CA TYR A 164 14.93 8.77 19.40
C TYR A 164 15.05 9.51 20.73
N LYS A 165 14.63 8.91 21.85
CA LYS A 165 14.73 9.53 23.18
C LYS A 165 16.19 9.67 23.62
N GLU A 166 16.98 8.62 23.42
CA GLU A 166 18.42 8.61 23.70
C GLU A 166 19.14 9.61 22.80
N LEU A 167 18.83 9.63 21.50
CA LEU A 167 19.39 10.59 20.55
C LEU A 167 19.02 12.03 20.90
N LYS A 168 17.77 12.28 21.30
CA LYS A 168 17.29 13.60 21.73
C LYS A 168 18.06 14.11 22.93
N VAL A 169 18.21 13.29 23.98
CA VAL A 169 19.00 13.66 25.17
C VAL A 169 20.46 13.95 24.81
N LEU A 170 21.07 13.12 23.96
CA LEU A 170 22.43 13.34 23.48
C LEU A 170 22.56 14.69 22.76
N LEU A 171 21.68 14.98 21.80
CA LEU A 171 21.74 16.20 20.99
C LEU A 171 21.41 17.46 21.79
N GLU A 172 20.47 17.39 22.74
CA GLU A 172 20.19 18.46 23.70
C GLU A 172 21.43 18.77 24.56
N SER A 173 22.16 17.75 25.01
CA SER A 173 23.43 17.95 25.75
C SER A 173 24.52 18.63 24.92
N LYS A 174 24.42 18.57 23.58
CA LYS A 174 25.33 19.24 22.63
C LYS A 174 24.83 20.62 22.20
N GLY A 175 23.71 21.10 22.77
CA GLY A 175 23.19 22.45 22.55
C GLY A 175 22.12 22.56 21.45
N PHE A 176 21.67 21.45 20.87
CA PHE A 176 20.55 21.47 19.92
C PHE A 176 19.23 21.69 20.65
N ARG A 177 18.34 22.47 20.03
CA ARG A 177 16.96 22.67 20.50
C ARG A 177 16.00 21.94 19.57
N PHE A 178 15.07 21.20 20.17
CA PHE A 178 14.00 20.52 19.46
C PHE A 178 12.75 21.40 19.40
N GLU A 179 12.09 21.38 18.26
CA GLU A 179 10.89 22.16 17.98
C GLU A 179 9.64 21.27 17.86
N THR A 180 9.81 19.94 17.74
CA THR A 180 8.73 19.00 17.50
C THR A 180 8.70 17.88 18.54
N GLU A 181 7.56 17.17 18.55
CA GLU A 181 7.36 15.96 19.36
C GLU A 181 7.67 14.68 18.55
N THR A 182 8.17 14.83 17.34
CA THR A 182 8.41 13.74 16.40
C THR A 182 9.81 13.14 16.62
N ASP A 183 9.90 11.84 16.41
CA ASP A 183 11.15 11.08 16.38
C ASP A 183 12.06 11.53 15.22
N THR A 184 11.47 11.87 14.07
CA THR A 184 12.17 12.29 12.85
C THR A 184 13.07 13.52 13.02
N GLU A 185 12.73 14.48 13.90
CA GLU A 185 13.57 15.67 14.09
C GLU A 185 15.00 15.30 14.54
N CYS A 186 15.15 14.20 15.29
CA CYS A 186 16.45 13.71 15.73
C CYS A 186 17.38 13.39 14.55
N ILE A 187 16.83 12.89 13.43
CA ILE A 187 17.63 12.56 12.23
C ILE A 187 18.25 13.82 11.63
N ALA A 188 17.45 14.89 11.48
CA ALA A 188 17.93 16.15 10.93
C ALA A 188 18.97 16.82 11.85
N LYS A 189 18.73 16.82 13.17
CA LYS A 189 19.70 17.33 14.15
C LYS A 189 20.99 16.52 14.16
N LEU A 190 20.91 15.19 14.07
CA LEU A 190 22.06 14.30 14.06
C LEU A 190 22.92 14.50 12.80
N ALA A 191 22.31 14.65 11.63
CA ALA A 191 23.02 14.96 10.39
C ALA A 191 23.82 16.27 10.53
N LYS A 192 23.21 17.31 11.09
CA LYS A 192 23.91 18.57 11.36
C LYS A 192 25.03 18.41 12.39
N TYR A 193 24.79 17.71 13.49
CA TYR A 193 25.82 17.47 14.50
C TYR A 193 27.06 16.80 13.91
N LEU A 194 26.88 15.76 13.09
CA LEU A 194 27.99 15.04 12.46
C LEU A 194 28.71 15.89 11.40
N TYR A 195 27.98 16.71 10.64
CA TYR A 195 28.54 17.68 9.70
C TYR A 195 29.36 18.77 10.41
N ASP A 196 28.85 19.34 11.50
CA ASP A 196 29.53 20.39 12.27
C ASP A 196 30.87 19.88 12.87
N GLN A 197 30.98 18.57 13.13
CA GLN A 197 32.24 17.95 13.56
C GLN A 197 33.22 17.72 12.38
N ASN A 198 32.71 17.51 11.17
CA ASN A 198 33.50 17.23 9.97
C ASN A 198 32.94 17.96 8.73
N PRO A 199 33.22 19.27 8.54
CA PRO A 199 32.59 20.08 7.49
C PRO A 199 32.87 19.64 6.05
N ASP A 200 33.94 18.87 5.82
CA ASP A 200 34.36 18.39 4.49
C ASP A 200 33.94 16.93 4.23
N ILE A 201 33.06 16.36 5.06
CA ILE A 201 32.58 14.98 4.89
C ILE A 201 31.74 14.86 3.61
N GLU A 202 31.91 13.77 2.85
CA GLU A 202 31.05 13.49 1.70
C GLU A 202 29.65 13.07 2.15
N PHE A 203 28.61 13.42 1.37
CA PHE A 203 27.22 13.26 1.80
C PHE A 203 26.85 11.80 2.12
N HIS A 204 27.31 10.86 1.29
CA HIS A 204 27.06 9.43 1.50
C HIS A 204 27.75 8.90 2.78
N VAL A 205 28.92 9.44 3.15
CA VAL A 205 29.63 9.08 4.38
C VAL A 205 28.92 9.63 5.61
N LEU A 206 28.44 10.88 5.53
CA LEU A 206 27.60 11.49 6.56
C LEU A 206 26.33 10.67 6.79
N ALA A 207 25.65 10.30 5.71
CA ALA A 207 24.43 9.49 5.81
C ALA A 207 24.68 8.11 6.40
N LYS A 208 25.76 7.43 6.01
CA LYS A 208 26.20 6.17 6.63
C LYS A 208 26.37 6.31 8.14
N ALA A 209 27.00 7.39 8.60
CA ALA A 209 27.19 7.67 10.02
C ALA A 209 25.87 7.96 10.74
N VAL A 210 24.96 8.73 10.13
CA VAL A 210 23.61 8.97 10.67
C VAL A 210 22.86 7.64 10.82
N ILE A 211 22.75 6.86 9.75
CA ILE A 211 21.94 5.64 9.70
C ILE A 211 22.44 4.58 10.67
N LYS A 212 23.77 4.52 10.91
CA LYS A 212 24.37 3.61 11.89
C LYS A 212 23.88 3.86 13.32
N GLU A 213 23.59 5.11 13.68
CA GLU A 213 23.10 5.48 15.01
C GLU A 213 21.57 5.34 15.14
N LEU A 214 20.85 5.17 14.03
CA LEU A 214 19.40 5.01 14.04
C LEU A 214 19.02 3.56 14.34
N GLN A 215 18.16 3.37 15.33
CA GLN A 215 17.54 2.08 15.59
C GLN A 215 16.08 2.13 15.20
N GLY A 216 15.69 1.14 14.42
CA GLY A 216 14.31 0.86 14.13
C GLY A 216 14.10 0.63 12.66
N ALA A 217 13.02 1.17 12.13
CA ALA A 217 12.65 0.95 10.76
C ALA A 217 12.30 2.27 10.10
N LEU A 218 12.93 2.50 8.94
CA LEU A 218 13.00 3.78 8.27
C LEU A 218 12.95 3.60 6.76
N GLY A 219 12.27 4.50 6.08
CA GLY A 219 12.50 4.90 4.70
C GLY A 219 12.68 6.40 4.75
N LEU A 220 13.82 6.93 4.34
CA LEU A 220 14.09 8.36 4.51
C LEU A 220 14.74 8.97 3.28
N LEU A 221 14.46 10.26 3.07
CA LEU A 221 15.21 11.11 2.15
C LEU A 221 15.85 12.26 2.93
N ILE A 222 17.14 12.52 2.66
CA ILE A 222 17.89 13.64 3.22
C ILE A 222 18.30 14.58 2.09
N LYS A 223 18.02 15.86 2.28
CA LYS A 223 18.48 16.97 1.45
C LYS A 223 19.28 17.95 2.31
N SER A 224 20.31 18.58 1.75
CA SER A 224 21.08 19.62 2.44
C SER A 224 21.46 20.77 1.51
N VAL A 225 21.67 21.95 2.10
CA VAL A 225 22.27 23.11 1.39
C VAL A 225 23.77 22.98 1.19
N HIS A 226 24.44 22.11 1.96
CA HIS A 226 25.88 21.84 1.84
C HIS A 226 26.20 20.90 0.68
N TYR A 227 25.22 20.07 0.28
CA TYR A 227 25.28 19.13 -0.84
C TYR A 227 24.19 19.46 -1.87
N PRO A 228 24.34 20.58 -2.61
CA PRO A 228 23.32 21.02 -3.55
C PRO A 228 23.15 20.00 -4.68
N HIS A 229 21.91 19.81 -5.13
CA HIS A 229 21.54 18.87 -6.21
C HIS A 229 21.73 17.39 -5.86
N GLU A 230 21.96 17.07 -4.59
CA GLU A 230 22.11 15.70 -4.10
C GLU A 230 20.95 15.31 -3.18
N VAL A 231 20.61 14.02 -3.19
CA VAL A 231 19.68 13.42 -2.23
C VAL A 231 20.22 12.06 -1.80
N ILE A 232 20.14 11.80 -0.50
CA ILE A 232 20.33 10.46 0.05
C ILE A 232 18.96 9.84 0.28
N ALA A 233 18.80 8.60 -0.20
CA ALA A 233 17.67 7.75 0.07
C ALA A 233 18.13 6.51 0.82
N ALA A 234 17.54 6.21 1.97
CA ALA A 234 17.91 5.03 2.74
C ALA A 234 16.68 4.27 3.20
N ARG A 235 16.79 2.94 3.24
CA ARG A 235 15.71 2.09 3.74
C ARG A 235 16.20 1.01 4.70
N LYS A 236 15.32 0.68 5.64
CA LYS A 236 15.40 -0.45 6.56
C LYS A 236 13.98 -0.76 7.05
N GLY A 237 13.33 -1.76 6.48
CA GLY A 237 11.97 -2.16 6.85
C GLY A 237 10.84 -1.29 6.29
N SER A 238 11.11 -0.15 5.64
CA SER A 238 10.11 0.64 4.89
C SER A 238 10.37 0.58 3.39
N PRO A 239 9.35 0.34 2.54
CA PRO A 239 9.50 0.38 1.10
C PRO A 239 10.03 1.73 0.59
N LEU A 240 10.95 1.67 -0.37
CA LEU A 240 11.48 2.82 -1.10
C LEU A 240 11.90 2.36 -2.50
N VAL A 241 11.47 3.10 -3.51
CA VAL A 241 11.68 2.83 -4.95
C VAL A 241 12.20 4.09 -5.63
N ILE A 242 13.09 3.90 -6.62
CA ILE A 242 13.66 4.99 -7.42
C ILE A 242 13.24 4.79 -8.88
N GLY A 243 12.43 5.70 -9.39
CA GLY A 243 12.14 5.85 -10.80
C GLY A 243 13.25 6.61 -11.52
N VAL A 244 13.59 6.15 -12.72
CA VAL A 244 14.60 6.81 -13.55
C VAL A 244 14.02 7.19 -14.91
N ARG A 245 14.20 8.46 -15.30
CA ARG A 245 13.89 8.97 -16.64
C ARG A 245 15.17 9.57 -17.25
N THR A 246 15.67 8.92 -18.29
CA THR A 246 16.83 9.37 -19.07
C THR A 246 16.69 8.92 -20.52
N ALA A 247 17.38 9.61 -21.44
CA ALA A 247 17.28 9.35 -22.88
C ALA A 247 17.92 8.00 -23.29
N GLN A 248 19.04 7.61 -22.66
CA GLN A 248 19.73 6.35 -22.91
C GLN A 248 20.23 5.74 -21.61
N MET A 249 19.99 4.44 -21.44
CA MET A 249 20.44 3.67 -20.28
C MET A 249 21.27 2.50 -20.80
N LYS A 250 22.54 2.42 -20.38
CA LYS A 250 23.49 1.42 -20.91
C LYS A 250 23.31 0.04 -20.29
N VAL A 251 22.92 0.03 -19.01
CA VAL A 251 22.86 -1.17 -18.18
C VAL A 251 21.61 -1.07 -17.32
N ASP A 252 20.85 -2.15 -17.25
CA ASP A 252 19.61 -2.22 -16.46
C ASP A 252 19.89 -2.66 -15.00
N PHE A 253 21.06 -2.30 -14.47
CA PHE A 253 21.40 -2.61 -13.07
C PHE A 253 22.40 -1.61 -12.48
N VAL A 254 22.39 -1.52 -11.15
CA VAL A 254 23.29 -0.71 -10.32
C VAL A 254 24.04 -1.61 -9.35
N ASP A 255 25.37 -1.46 -9.29
CA ASP A 255 26.22 -2.21 -8.37
C ASP A 255 26.11 -1.65 -6.94
N VAL A 256 26.14 -2.56 -5.96
CA VAL A 256 26.13 -2.22 -4.53
C VAL A 256 27.56 -2.13 -4.02
N GLU A 257 27.92 -0.96 -3.50
CA GLU A 257 29.22 -0.68 -2.94
C GLU A 257 29.27 -0.95 -1.43
N TYR A 258 30.36 -1.59 -1.00
CA TYR A 258 30.62 -1.87 0.41
C TYR A 258 31.65 -0.91 0.96
N SER A 259 31.47 -0.50 2.21
CA SER A 259 32.47 0.29 2.93
C SER A 259 33.64 -0.63 3.32
N GLU A 260 34.88 -0.28 2.98
CA GLU A 260 36.06 -0.97 3.54
C GLU A 260 36.09 -0.74 5.07
N GLU A 261 36.46 -1.77 5.85
CA GLU A 261 36.62 -1.71 7.30
C GLU A 261 37.60 -0.58 7.67
N GLY A 262 37.07 0.60 8.03
CA GLY A 262 37.87 1.76 8.44
C GLY A 262 37.22 3.14 8.27
N GLY A 263 36.14 3.29 7.50
CA GLY A 263 35.58 4.61 7.14
C GLY A 263 34.49 5.18 8.07
N ALA A 264 33.83 4.36 8.89
CA ALA A 264 32.77 4.84 9.78
C ALA A 264 33.35 5.31 11.11
N LEU A 265 33.77 6.59 11.19
CA LEU A 265 34.23 7.21 12.42
C LEU A 265 33.13 7.12 13.50
N PRO A 266 33.36 6.42 14.64
CA PRO A 266 32.45 6.47 15.77
C PRO A 266 32.37 7.88 16.33
N ALA A 267 31.16 8.35 16.68
CA ALA A 267 30.95 9.68 17.23
C ALA A 267 31.80 9.98 18.49
N GLU A 268 32.23 8.94 19.21
CA GLU A 268 33.15 9.02 20.35
C GLU A 268 34.60 9.40 19.97
N GLN A 269 35.12 8.92 18.84
CA GLN A 269 36.51 9.19 18.42
C GLN A 269 36.71 10.59 17.82
N ALA A 270 35.65 11.20 17.27
CA ALA A 270 35.68 12.59 16.81
C ALA A 270 36.05 13.57 17.94
N SER A 271 35.63 13.26 19.18
CA SER A 271 35.93 14.08 20.36
C SER A 271 37.42 14.05 20.77
N GLN A 272 38.10 12.93 20.53
CA GLN A 272 39.52 12.76 20.88
C GLN A 272 40.46 13.38 19.84
N ASN A 273 40.07 13.38 18.56
CA ASN A 273 40.86 13.96 17.48
C ASN A 273 40.92 15.50 17.54
N ALA A 274 39.93 16.15 18.15
CA ALA A 274 39.95 17.59 18.42
C ALA A 274 41.04 18.00 19.44
N ALA A 275 41.45 17.10 20.34
CA ALA A 275 42.51 17.37 21.31
C ALA A 275 43.93 17.19 20.71
N ALA A 276 44.10 16.32 19.72
CA ALA A 276 45.41 16.02 19.13
C ALA A 276 45.89 17.04 18.08
N LYS A 277 44.98 17.79 17.45
CA LYS A 277 45.32 18.78 16.40
C LYS A 277 46.05 20.05 16.88
N LYS A 278 46.29 20.22 18.20
CA LYS A 278 47.09 21.35 18.73
C LYS A 278 48.59 21.08 18.80
N SER A 279 49.08 19.92 18.40
CA SER A 279 50.47 19.51 18.61
C SER A 279 51.03 18.66 17.47
N SER A 280 51.36 19.27 16.32
CA SER A 280 52.50 18.83 15.49
C SER A 280 52.64 19.68 14.22
N THR A 281 53.60 20.59 14.23
CA THR A 281 54.24 21.17 13.04
C THR A 281 55.42 20.28 12.64
N SER A 282 55.35 19.59 11.50
CA SER A 282 56.55 19.22 10.72
C SER A 282 56.15 18.73 9.32
N LEU A 283 56.77 19.34 8.31
CA LEU A 283 56.79 18.91 6.91
C LEU A 283 57.44 17.53 6.78
N LEU A 284 56.91 16.65 5.91
CA LEU A 284 57.64 15.88 4.89
C LEU A 284 56.71 14.89 4.14
N LEU A 285 56.76 14.98 2.80
CA LEU A 285 56.36 14.01 1.76
C LEU A 285 54.87 13.56 1.71
N ALA A 286 54.13 14.17 0.77
CA ALA A 286 52.79 13.75 0.38
C ALA A 286 52.81 12.33 -0.23
N PRO A 287 51.92 11.41 0.18
CA PRO A 287 51.70 10.15 -0.51
C PRO A 287 51.02 10.40 -1.87
N PRO A 288 51.13 9.46 -2.83
CA PRO A 288 50.48 9.59 -4.13
C PRO A 288 48.96 9.67 -3.97
N ASP A 289 48.36 10.50 -4.81
CA ASP A 289 46.95 10.87 -4.84
C ASP A 289 46.07 9.61 -5.01
N LYS A 290 45.41 9.19 -3.92
CA LYS A 290 44.48 8.04 -3.90
C LYS A 290 43.15 8.33 -4.63
N SER A 291 42.93 9.56 -5.08
CA SER A 291 41.73 9.97 -5.81
C SER A 291 41.56 9.27 -7.18
N LEU A 292 42.62 8.66 -7.72
CA LEU A 292 42.58 7.96 -9.02
C LEU A 292 42.11 6.50 -8.96
N LEU A 293 41.87 5.92 -7.77
CA LEU A 293 41.47 4.52 -7.61
C LEU A 293 39.97 4.31 -7.32
N HIS A 294 39.21 5.36 -7.00
CA HIS A 294 37.75 5.30 -6.80
C HIS A 294 37.01 5.63 -8.10
N ARG A 295 36.97 4.70 -9.05
CA ARG A 295 36.11 4.82 -10.23
C ARG A 295 35.10 3.66 -10.30
N SER A 296 34.32 3.48 -9.25
CA SER A 296 33.04 2.78 -9.30
C SER A 296 31.95 3.79 -9.67
N GLN A 297 32.06 4.35 -10.87
CA GLN A 297 30.97 5.15 -11.44
C GLN A 297 29.87 4.19 -11.90
N SER A 298 28.62 4.46 -11.54
CA SER A 298 27.48 3.69 -12.04
C SER A 298 27.45 3.74 -13.57
N ARG A 299 27.85 2.64 -14.21
CA ARG A 299 27.96 2.50 -15.67
C ARG A 299 26.64 2.71 -16.40
N ALA A 300 25.51 2.67 -15.68
CA ALA A 300 24.17 2.78 -16.23
C ALA A 300 23.86 4.16 -16.85
N PHE A 301 24.50 5.25 -16.38
CA PHE A 301 24.05 6.64 -16.65
C PHE A 301 25.09 7.53 -17.38
N LEU A 302 26.17 6.95 -17.91
CA LEU A 302 27.23 7.68 -18.64
C LEU A 302 27.05 7.61 -20.16
N SER A 303 27.30 8.73 -20.87
CA SER A 303 27.43 8.74 -22.34
C SER A 303 28.71 7.98 -22.80
N ASP A 304 28.85 7.71 -24.10
CA ASP A 304 30.08 7.08 -24.65
C ASP A 304 31.34 7.96 -24.48
N ASP A 305 31.14 9.26 -24.27
CA ASP A 305 32.21 10.26 -24.10
C ASP A 305 32.51 10.57 -22.63
N GLY A 306 31.86 9.91 -21.67
CA GLY A 306 32.06 10.12 -20.23
C GLY A 306 31.45 11.42 -19.68
N THR A 307 30.57 12.07 -20.45
CA THR A 307 29.82 13.26 -20.02
C THR A 307 28.53 12.85 -19.29
N PRO A 308 28.16 13.53 -18.18
CA PRO A 308 26.89 13.32 -17.51
C PRO A 308 25.71 13.58 -18.46
N GLN A 309 24.74 12.67 -18.50
CA GLN A 309 23.53 12.84 -19.31
C GLN A 309 22.43 13.55 -18.52
N PRO A 310 21.54 14.31 -19.19
CA PRO A 310 20.33 14.82 -18.58
C PRO A 310 19.50 13.67 -18.00
N ALA A 311 19.15 13.77 -16.73
CA ALA A 311 18.43 12.73 -16.01
C ALA A 311 17.45 13.33 -14.99
N GLU A 312 16.33 12.64 -14.81
CA GLU A 312 15.35 12.94 -13.77
C GLU A 312 15.13 11.67 -12.93
N PHE A 313 15.18 11.84 -11.61
CA PHE A 313 15.00 10.78 -10.62
C PHE A 313 13.78 11.05 -9.75
N PHE A 314 12.99 10.00 -9.54
CA PHE A 314 11.73 10.05 -8.78
C PHE A 314 11.82 9.05 -7.63
N LEU A 315 12.07 9.52 -6.42
CA LEU A 315 12.16 8.67 -5.24
C LEU A 315 10.80 8.61 -4.58
N SER A 316 10.30 7.41 -4.29
CA SER A 316 8.96 7.26 -3.72
C SER A 316 8.89 6.07 -2.76
N SER A 317 8.04 6.15 -1.76
CA SER A 317 7.67 4.96 -0.96
C SER A 317 6.72 4.00 -1.69
N ASP A 318 6.15 4.44 -2.82
CA ASP A 318 5.23 3.65 -3.64
C ASP A 318 5.43 3.90 -5.15
N PRO A 319 5.54 2.84 -5.99
CA PRO A 319 5.62 3.00 -7.44
C PRO A 319 4.45 3.75 -8.09
N ALA A 320 3.26 3.81 -7.47
CA ALA A 320 2.09 4.52 -8.00
C ALA A 320 2.32 6.02 -8.22
N ALA A 321 3.24 6.64 -7.46
CA ALA A 321 3.63 8.04 -7.66
C ALA A 321 4.71 8.21 -8.76
N VAL A 322 5.33 7.12 -9.21
CA VAL A 322 6.42 7.13 -10.20
C VAL A 322 5.94 6.80 -11.61
N ILE A 323 4.91 5.96 -11.73
CA ILE A 323 4.52 5.30 -13.00
C ILE A 323 4.21 6.26 -14.16
N GLU A 324 3.71 7.45 -13.86
CA GLU A 324 3.39 8.47 -14.87
C GLU A 324 4.64 9.15 -15.43
N HIS A 325 5.70 9.23 -14.62
CA HIS A 325 6.98 9.79 -15.02
C HIS A 325 7.82 8.78 -15.78
N THR A 326 7.83 7.54 -15.29
CA THR A 326 8.64 6.46 -15.84
C THR A 326 8.13 5.09 -15.38
N LYS A 327 8.18 4.12 -16.29
CA LYS A 327 7.96 2.70 -15.95
C LYS A 327 9.22 1.99 -15.45
N LYS A 328 10.39 2.62 -15.58
CA LYS A 328 11.68 2.06 -15.16
C LYS A 328 11.93 2.40 -13.69
N VAL A 329 11.96 1.38 -12.84
CA VAL A 329 12.17 1.55 -11.40
C VAL A 329 13.23 0.62 -10.86
N LEU A 330 13.89 1.08 -9.79
CA LEU A 330 14.82 0.31 -8.98
C LEU A 330 14.25 0.22 -7.56
N TYR A 331 13.97 -1.00 -7.11
CA TYR A 331 13.59 -1.25 -5.72
C TYR A 331 14.88 -1.34 -4.89
N LEU A 332 14.95 -0.53 -3.84
CA LEU A 332 16.03 -0.66 -2.87
C LEU A 332 15.83 -1.96 -2.05
N GLU A 333 16.80 -2.39 -1.26
CA GLU A 333 16.69 -3.45 -0.25
C GLU A 333 17.04 -2.91 1.14
N ASP A 334 16.75 -3.66 2.20
CA ASP A 334 17.11 -3.23 3.56
C ASP A 334 18.62 -2.97 3.67
N ASP A 335 18.95 -1.92 4.42
CA ASP A 335 20.30 -1.37 4.62
C ASP A 335 20.94 -0.76 3.36
N ASP A 336 20.19 -0.61 2.25
CA ASP A 336 20.64 0.17 1.10
C ASP A 336 20.58 1.67 1.39
N ILE A 337 21.66 2.35 0.99
CA ILE A 337 21.83 3.81 1.03
C ILE A 337 22.11 4.24 -0.41
N ALA A 338 21.07 4.69 -1.11
CA ALA A 338 21.20 5.26 -2.44
C ALA A 338 21.59 6.73 -2.37
N HIS A 339 22.63 7.08 -3.10
CA HIS A 339 23.13 8.44 -3.25
C HIS A 339 22.90 8.88 -4.70
N VAL A 340 22.03 9.88 -4.87
CA VAL A 340 21.79 10.50 -6.18
C VAL A 340 22.60 11.78 -6.25
N HIS A 341 23.58 11.82 -7.16
CA HIS A 341 24.49 12.95 -7.38
C HIS A 341 24.96 12.96 -8.83
N ASP A 342 25.25 14.14 -9.38
CA ASP A 342 25.80 14.32 -10.73
C ASP A 342 25.10 13.52 -11.86
N GLY A 343 23.77 13.35 -11.76
CA GLY A 343 23.00 12.60 -12.75
C GLY A 343 23.15 11.08 -12.66
N GLN A 344 23.72 10.55 -11.57
CA GLN A 344 23.99 9.13 -11.33
C GLN A 344 23.36 8.65 -10.02
N ILE A 345 23.16 7.34 -9.91
CA ILE A 345 22.73 6.68 -8.67
C ILE A 345 23.83 5.70 -8.25
N ASN A 346 24.36 5.87 -7.05
CA ASN A 346 25.25 4.88 -6.41
C ASN A 346 24.52 4.28 -5.21
N ILE A 347 24.63 2.96 -5.02
CA ILE A 347 24.01 2.27 -3.88
C ILE A 347 25.12 1.78 -2.97
N HIS A 348 25.07 2.16 -1.71
CA HIS A 348 26.04 1.75 -0.70
C HIS A 348 25.38 0.93 0.39
N ARG A 349 26.15 0.02 1.01
CA ARG A 349 25.75 -0.73 2.21
C ARG A 349 26.82 -0.66 3.29
N LEU A 350 26.39 -0.68 4.55
CA LEU A 350 27.27 -0.65 5.72
C LEU A 350 27.97 -2.00 5.96
N THR A 351 27.25 -3.09 5.81
CA THR A 351 27.73 -4.46 6.07
C THR A 351 27.64 -5.31 4.80
N LYS A 352 28.66 -6.15 4.58
CA LYS A 352 28.61 -7.18 3.55
C LYS A 352 27.90 -8.40 4.11
N ASP A 353 26.74 -8.70 3.56
CA ASP A 353 26.01 -9.95 3.82
C ASP A 353 26.09 -10.79 2.54
N ASP A 354 26.78 -11.93 2.60
CA ASP A 354 26.99 -12.81 1.45
C ASP A 354 25.69 -13.48 0.95
N SER A 355 24.58 -13.34 1.68
CA SER A 355 23.27 -13.85 1.27
C SER A 355 22.49 -12.93 0.33
N LEU A 356 22.87 -11.64 0.23
CA LEU A 356 22.13 -10.63 -0.54
C LEU A 356 22.83 -10.32 -1.87
N SER A 357 22.03 -9.96 -2.88
CA SER A 357 22.55 -9.61 -4.20
C SER A 357 23.44 -8.36 -4.13
N ASN A 358 24.60 -8.39 -4.78
CA ASN A 358 25.49 -7.25 -4.95
C ASN A 358 25.01 -6.26 -6.04
N VAL A 359 23.86 -6.54 -6.65
CA VAL A 359 23.33 -5.80 -7.79
C VAL A 359 21.85 -5.54 -7.59
N ARG A 360 21.40 -4.32 -7.92
CA ARG A 360 19.98 -3.94 -8.00
C ARG A 360 19.57 -3.77 -9.44
N THR A 361 18.61 -4.58 -9.89
CA THR A 361 18.10 -4.53 -11.27
C THR A 361 17.07 -3.43 -11.42
N ILE A 362 17.16 -2.67 -12.51
CA ILE A 362 16.13 -1.75 -12.97
C ILE A 362 15.07 -2.58 -13.69
N GLN A 363 13.85 -2.57 -13.16
CA GLN A 363 12.73 -3.35 -13.66
C GLN A 363 11.73 -2.42 -14.35
N THR A 364 10.99 -2.95 -15.32
CA THR A 364 9.87 -2.24 -15.94
C THR A 364 8.59 -2.66 -15.24
N ILE A 365 7.86 -1.70 -14.67
CA ILE A 365 6.57 -1.94 -14.04
C ILE A 365 5.50 -2.18 -15.11
N GLU A 366 4.70 -3.24 -14.94
CA GLU A 366 3.58 -3.60 -15.84
C GLU A 366 2.28 -2.82 -15.56
N LEU A 367 2.23 -2.06 -14.46
CA LEU A 367 1.12 -1.20 -14.03
C LEU A 367 0.83 -0.10 -15.05
N GLU A 368 -0.46 0.10 -15.37
CA GLU A 368 -0.90 1.17 -16.26
C GLU A 368 -1.50 2.34 -15.48
N LEU A 369 -1.37 3.55 -16.02
CA LEU A 369 -1.88 4.76 -15.35
C LEU A 369 -3.40 4.70 -15.12
N GLN A 370 -4.13 4.05 -16.02
CA GLN A 370 -5.58 3.88 -15.94
C GLN A 370 -6.01 3.08 -14.69
N ASP A 371 -5.18 2.12 -14.27
CA ASP A 371 -5.48 1.25 -13.13
C ASP A 371 -5.58 2.04 -11.81
N ILE A 372 -4.81 3.12 -11.69
CA ILE A 372 -4.74 3.98 -10.51
C ILE A 372 -5.61 5.24 -10.64
N MET A 373 -6.39 5.38 -11.71
CA MET A 373 -7.34 6.48 -11.90
C MET A 373 -8.77 6.04 -11.55
N LYS A 374 -9.63 6.98 -11.18
CA LYS A 374 -11.06 6.68 -10.91
C LYS A 374 -11.88 6.42 -12.18
N GLY A 375 -11.43 6.92 -13.33
CA GLY A 375 -12.17 6.80 -14.58
C GLY A 375 -13.54 7.49 -14.50
N GLU A 376 -14.60 6.75 -14.83
CA GLU A 376 -16.00 7.23 -14.82
C GLU A 376 -16.66 7.16 -13.43
N PHE A 377 -15.96 6.68 -12.40
CA PHE A 377 -16.49 6.49 -11.06
C PHE A 377 -16.19 7.67 -10.12
N ASP A 378 -17.08 7.92 -9.16
CA ASP A 378 -16.90 9.00 -8.17
C ASP A 378 -15.82 8.64 -7.13
N HIS A 379 -15.70 7.34 -6.82
CA HIS A 379 -14.86 6.81 -5.75
C HIS A 379 -14.04 5.61 -6.23
N PHE A 380 -12.83 5.44 -5.68
CA PHE A 380 -12.00 4.25 -5.94
C PHE A 380 -12.67 2.99 -5.45
N MET A 381 -13.30 3.00 -4.27
CA MET A 381 -14.05 1.84 -3.78
C MET A 381 -15.13 1.39 -4.78
N GLN A 382 -15.85 2.35 -5.38
CA GLN A 382 -16.87 2.03 -6.38
C GLN A 382 -16.25 1.41 -7.64
N LYS A 383 -15.21 2.04 -8.19
CA LYS A 383 -14.44 1.49 -9.32
C LYS A 383 -14.00 0.06 -9.04
N GLU A 384 -13.36 -0.16 -7.89
CA GLU A 384 -12.80 -1.45 -7.51
C GLU A 384 -13.87 -2.53 -7.31
N ILE A 385 -15.06 -2.16 -6.81
CA ILE A 385 -16.20 -3.08 -6.75
C ILE A 385 -16.61 -3.53 -8.16
N PHE A 386 -16.72 -2.58 -9.10
CA PHE A 386 -17.16 -2.83 -10.47
C PHE A 386 -16.08 -3.50 -11.35
N GLU A 387 -14.81 -3.38 -10.99
CA GLU A 387 -13.67 -4.07 -11.63
C GLU A 387 -13.55 -5.54 -11.24
N GLN A 388 -14.31 -6.02 -10.25
CA GLN A 388 -14.16 -7.39 -9.75
C GLN A 388 -14.29 -8.50 -10.81
N PRO A 389 -15.22 -8.44 -11.79
CA PRO A 389 -15.27 -9.41 -12.88
C PRO A 389 -13.93 -9.52 -13.63
N GLU A 390 -13.31 -8.39 -13.97
CA GLU A 390 -12.02 -8.37 -14.66
C GLU A 390 -10.87 -8.82 -13.76
N SER A 391 -10.83 -8.35 -12.50
CA SER A 391 -9.77 -8.70 -11.55
C SER A 391 -9.70 -10.21 -11.26
N ILE A 392 -10.85 -10.89 -11.23
CA ILE A 392 -10.92 -12.35 -11.06
C ILE A 392 -10.43 -13.06 -12.33
N VAL A 393 -10.80 -12.58 -13.52
CA VAL A 393 -10.24 -13.12 -14.78
C VAL A 393 -8.72 -12.95 -14.81
N ASN A 394 -8.20 -11.80 -14.39
CA ASN A 394 -6.75 -11.55 -14.30
C ASN A 394 -6.07 -12.47 -13.27
N THR A 395 -6.75 -12.74 -12.15
CA THR A 395 -6.29 -13.70 -11.14
C THR A 395 -6.16 -15.11 -11.73
N MET A 396 -7.08 -15.52 -12.61
CA MET A 396 -7.12 -16.85 -13.24
C MET A 396 -6.27 -16.96 -14.52
N ARG A 397 -5.91 -15.83 -15.14
CA ARG A 397 -5.24 -15.76 -16.43
C ARG A 397 -3.95 -16.57 -16.44
N GLY A 398 -3.85 -17.51 -17.39
CA GLY A 398 -2.69 -18.40 -17.54
C GLY A 398 -2.53 -19.45 -16.44
N ARG A 399 -3.45 -19.51 -15.47
CA ARG A 399 -3.43 -20.44 -14.32
C ARG A 399 -4.58 -21.44 -14.36
N LEU A 400 -5.75 -21.01 -14.81
CA LEU A 400 -6.92 -21.85 -15.01
C LEU A 400 -7.02 -22.22 -16.50
N ASP A 401 -7.09 -23.51 -16.78
CA ASP A 401 -7.43 -24.05 -18.09
C ASP A 401 -8.77 -24.82 -17.99
N PRO A 402 -9.90 -24.17 -18.32
CA PRO A 402 -11.22 -24.80 -18.24
C PRO A 402 -11.43 -25.92 -19.25
N VAL A 403 -10.67 -25.92 -20.36
CA VAL A 403 -10.81 -26.92 -21.44
C VAL A 403 -10.16 -28.23 -21.00
N ASN A 404 -8.92 -28.15 -20.50
CA ASN A 404 -8.18 -29.30 -20.02
C ASN A 404 -8.43 -29.61 -18.54
N LYS A 405 -9.35 -28.88 -17.88
CA LYS A 405 -9.72 -29.01 -16.47
C LYS A 405 -8.49 -28.99 -15.55
N LYS A 406 -7.55 -28.08 -15.84
CA LYS A 406 -6.26 -28.01 -15.14
C LYS A 406 -6.05 -26.67 -14.48
N VAL A 407 -5.46 -26.70 -13.30
CA VAL A 407 -5.00 -25.51 -12.57
C VAL A 407 -3.49 -25.60 -12.38
N THR A 408 -2.76 -24.58 -12.82
CA THR A 408 -1.31 -24.49 -12.70
C THR A 408 -0.90 -23.19 -12.03
N LEU A 409 -0.35 -23.29 -10.82
CA LEU A 409 0.22 -22.16 -10.10
C LEU A 409 1.75 -22.21 -10.19
N GLY A 410 2.32 -21.45 -11.12
CA GLY A 410 3.76 -21.48 -11.42
C GLY A 410 4.65 -21.28 -10.19
N GLY A 411 4.31 -20.32 -9.33
CA GLY A 411 5.07 -20.03 -8.11
C GLY A 411 5.08 -21.15 -7.07
N LEU A 412 4.13 -22.10 -7.12
CA LEU A 412 4.06 -23.23 -6.18
C LEU A 412 4.60 -24.54 -6.76
N ARG A 413 4.92 -24.58 -8.06
CA ARG A 413 5.22 -25.82 -8.79
C ARG A 413 6.33 -26.67 -8.15
N GLN A 414 7.37 -26.02 -7.65
CA GLN A 414 8.51 -26.69 -7.02
C GLN A 414 8.19 -27.23 -5.61
N TYR A 415 7.20 -26.63 -4.93
CA TYR A 415 6.88 -26.91 -3.54
C TYR A 415 5.61 -27.72 -3.33
N ILE A 416 4.78 -27.92 -4.38
CA ILE A 416 3.48 -28.59 -4.26
C ILE A 416 3.57 -29.99 -3.61
N SER A 417 4.62 -30.75 -3.94
CA SER A 417 4.85 -32.09 -3.36
C SER A 417 5.23 -32.04 -1.88
N THR A 418 5.90 -30.97 -1.44
CA THR A 418 6.26 -30.74 -0.05
C THR A 418 5.03 -30.29 0.74
N ILE A 419 4.24 -29.37 0.18
CA ILE A 419 2.98 -28.91 0.78
C ILE A 419 2.01 -30.09 0.97
N ARG A 420 1.85 -30.97 -0.02
CA ARG A 420 1.00 -32.18 0.12
C ARG A 420 1.44 -33.14 1.24
N ARG A 421 2.72 -33.10 1.65
CA ARG A 421 3.27 -33.93 2.73
C ARG A 421 3.21 -33.27 4.10
N CYS A 422 2.78 -32.01 4.18
CA CYS A 422 2.65 -31.30 5.44
C CYS A 422 1.54 -31.95 6.31
N ARG A 423 1.64 -31.79 7.63
CA ARG A 423 0.63 -32.30 8.57
C ARG A 423 -0.52 -31.34 8.79
N ARG A 424 -0.30 -30.06 8.52
CA ARG A 424 -1.26 -28.98 8.75
C ARG A 424 -0.89 -27.77 7.90
N ILE A 425 -1.91 -27.08 7.41
CA ILE A 425 -1.78 -25.77 6.77
C ILE A 425 -2.32 -24.71 7.72
N ILE A 426 -1.55 -23.66 7.97
CA ILE A 426 -1.91 -22.55 8.83
C ILE A 426 -2.03 -21.29 7.96
N PHE A 427 -3.23 -20.77 7.79
CA PHE A 427 -3.46 -19.46 7.19
C PHE A 427 -3.28 -18.38 8.24
N ILE A 428 -2.44 -17.38 7.94
CA ILE A 428 -2.12 -16.27 8.84
C ILE A 428 -2.38 -14.96 8.08
N ALA A 429 -3.29 -14.14 8.60
CA ALA A 429 -3.70 -12.90 7.95
C ALA A 429 -4.35 -11.92 8.96
N CYS A 430 -4.70 -10.73 8.47
CA CYS A 430 -5.40 -9.69 9.24
C CYS A 430 -6.64 -9.18 8.49
N GLY A 431 -7.67 -8.75 9.23
CA GLY A 431 -8.86 -8.07 8.69
C GLY A 431 -9.55 -8.83 7.56
N THR A 432 -9.85 -8.15 6.46
CA THR A 432 -10.46 -8.74 5.25
C THR A 432 -9.67 -9.94 4.69
N SER A 433 -8.33 -9.93 4.78
CA SER A 433 -7.52 -11.08 4.32
C SER A 433 -7.68 -12.31 5.24
N TYR A 434 -7.98 -12.11 6.52
CA TYR A 434 -8.34 -13.20 7.43
C TYR A 434 -9.73 -13.77 7.09
N HIS A 435 -10.70 -12.92 6.76
CA HIS A 435 -12.02 -13.39 6.30
C HIS A 435 -11.94 -14.21 5.01
N SER A 436 -11.07 -13.84 4.06
CA SER A 436 -10.90 -14.62 2.83
C SER A 436 -10.33 -16.02 3.13
N CYS A 437 -9.42 -16.14 4.10
CA CYS A 437 -8.91 -17.44 4.57
C CYS A 437 -10.01 -18.27 5.24
N MET A 438 -10.87 -17.65 6.05
CA MET A 438 -12.01 -18.34 6.66
C MET A 438 -13.00 -18.83 5.60
N ALA A 439 -13.24 -18.05 4.55
CA ALA A 439 -14.18 -18.38 3.47
C ALA A 439 -13.78 -19.64 2.71
N VAL A 440 -12.47 -19.86 2.50
CA VAL A 440 -11.95 -21.03 1.78
C VAL A 440 -11.64 -22.23 2.68
N ARG A 441 -11.68 -22.07 4.01
CA ARG A 441 -11.30 -23.12 4.96
C ARG A 441 -11.99 -24.46 4.66
N GLY A 442 -13.31 -24.46 4.50
CA GLY A 442 -14.09 -25.69 4.32
C GLY A 442 -13.72 -26.45 3.05
N VAL A 443 -13.47 -25.76 1.94
CA VAL A 443 -13.08 -26.39 0.67
C VAL A 443 -11.63 -26.85 0.66
N PHE A 444 -10.73 -26.18 1.41
CA PHE A 444 -9.39 -26.72 1.65
C PHE A 444 -9.45 -28.03 2.44
N GLU A 445 -10.21 -28.07 3.54
CA GLU A 445 -10.42 -29.29 4.32
C GLU A 445 -11.03 -30.41 3.45
N GLU A 446 -12.02 -30.08 2.61
CA GLU A 446 -12.68 -31.01 1.69
C GLU A 446 -11.74 -31.61 0.63
N LEU A 447 -10.93 -30.77 -0.03
CA LEU A 447 -10.10 -31.17 -1.17
C LEU A 447 -8.77 -31.77 -0.76
N THR A 448 -8.15 -31.23 0.30
CA THR A 448 -6.81 -31.62 0.74
C THR A 448 -6.82 -32.68 1.83
N GLU A 449 -7.90 -32.77 2.64
CA GLU A 449 -7.97 -33.61 3.84
C GLU A 449 -6.81 -33.38 4.82
N ILE A 450 -6.16 -32.20 4.72
CA ILE A 450 -5.14 -31.73 5.65
C ILE A 450 -5.84 -30.81 6.66
N PRO A 451 -5.54 -30.91 7.96
CA PRO A 451 -6.00 -29.95 8.96
C PRO A 451 -5.67 -28.51 8.56
N ILE A 452 -6.69 -27.65 8.57
CA ILE A 452 -6.56 -26.22 8.25
C ILE A 452 -6.80 -25.40 9.52
N ALA A 453 -5.81 -24.60 9.90
CA ALA A 453 -5.94 -23.55 10.90
C ALA A 453 -6.02 -22.19 10.21
N VAL A 454 -6.84 -21.28 10.74
CA VAL A 454 -6.92 -19.89 10.26
C VAL A 454 -6.75 -19.00 11.48
N GLU A 455 -5.71 -18.19 11.47
CA GLU A 455 -5.21 -17.45 12.63
C GLU A 455 -5.13 -15.95 12.30
N LEU A 456 -5.57 -15.11 13.25
CA LEU A 456 -5.28 -13.68 13.23
C LEU A 456 -3.80 -13.49 13.59
N ALA A 457 -3.06 -12.74 12.76
CA ALA A 457 -1.61 -12.66 12.91
C ALA A 457 -1.15 -12.09 14.26
N SER A 458 -1.87 -11.11 14.80
CA SER A 458 -1.58 -10.53 16.13
C SER A 458 -1.75 -11.55 17.26
N ASP A 459 -2.91 -12.18 17.36
CA ASP A 459 -3.18 -13.22 18.39
C ASP A 459 -2.25 -14.44 18.24
N PHE A 460 -1.87 -14.79 17.02
CA PHE A 460 -0.89 -15.84 16.74
C PHE A 460 0.48 -15.54 17.35
N LEU A 461 0.93 -14.29 17.26
CA LEU A 461 2.18 -13.81 17.85
C LEU A 461 2.09 -13.72 19.37
N ASP A 462 1.01 -13.14 19.90
CA ASP A 462 0.78 -12.97 21.33
C ASP A 462 0.80 -14.30 22.08
N ARG A 463 0.15 -15.32 21.52
CA ARG A 463 0.12 -16.66 22.09
C ARG A 463 1.39 -17.46 21.84
N GLN A 464 2.30 -16.96 21.01
CA GLN A 464 3.45 -17.69 20.49
C GLN A 464 3.02 -19.09 20.01
N ALA A 465 2.08 -19.11 19.07
CA ALA A 465 1.45 -20.35 18.62
C ALA A 465 2.51 -21.40 18.20
N PRO A 466 2.32 -22.69 18.57
CA PRO A 466 3.25 -23.75 18.17
C PRO A 466 3.26 -23.99 16.66
N VAL A 467 4.44 -23.84 16.06
CA VAL A 467 4.72 -24.10 14.65
C VAL A 467 5.83 -25.13 14.55
N PHE A 468 5.65 -26.10 13.66
CA PHE A 468 6.56 -27.22 13.43
C PHE A 468 7.11 -27.20 12.00
N ARG A 469 8.20 -27.94 11.76
CA ARG A 469 8.87 -28.01 10.45
C ARG A 469 8.02 -28.66 9.35
N ASP A 470 7.04 -29.46 9.74
CA ASP A 470 6.09 -30.14 8.85
C ASP A 470 4.76 -29.38 8.70
N ASP A 471 4.66 -28.15 9.22
CA ASP A 471 3.59 -27.22 8.91
C ASP A 471 3.88 -26.47 7.60
N THR A 472 2.82 -26.13 6.87
CA THR A 472 2.87 -25.11 5.82
C THR A 472 2.12 -23.87 6.29
N CYS A 473 2.82 -22.74 6.40
CA CYS A 473 2.24 -21.47 6.81
C CYS A 473 1.97 -20.60 5.58
N VAL A 474 0.71 -20.22 5.36
CA VAL A 474 0.26 -19.41 4.24
C VAL A 474 -0.06 -18.00 4.73
N PHE A 475 0.69 -17.02 4.24
CA PHE A 475 0.52 -15.61 4.58
C PHE A 475 -0.29 -14.90 3.51
N VAL A 476 -1.48 -14.43 3.87
CA VAL A 476 -2.39 -13.75 2.95
C VAL A 476 -2.40 -12.26 3.28
N SER A 477 -1.94 -11.43 2.34
CA SER A 477 -1.87 -9.97 2.53
C SER A 477 -1.97 -9.25 1.19
N GLN A 478 -2.90 -8.31 1.05
CA GLN A 478 -3.00 -7.49 -0.16
C GLN A 478 -1.69 -6.71 -0.41
N SER A 479 -1.21 -5.98 0.60
CA SER A 479 -0.01 -5.13 0.47
C SER A 479 1.29 -5.92 0.51
N GLY A 480 1.30 -7.07 1.18
CA GLY A 480 2.52 -7.82 1.47
C GLY A 480 3.43 -7.16 2.51
N GLU A 481 2.95 -6.11 3.19
CA GLU A 481 3.70 -5.31 4.17
C GLU A 481 3.06 -5.28 5.57
N THR A 482 1.91 -5.96 5.76
CA THR A 482 1.20 -5.95 7.06
C THR A 482 2.10 -6.40 8.20
N ALA A 483 2.30 -5.58 9.24
CA ALA A 483 3.32 -5.82 10.27
C ALA A 483 3.15 -7.16 10.98
N ASP A 484 1.97 -7.41 11.54
CA ASP A 484 1.70 -8.64 12.29
C ASP A 484 1.91 -9.87 11.40
N SER A 485 1.46 -9.81 10.13
CA SER A 485 1.68 -10.89 9.17
C SER A 485 3.16 -11.08 8.85
N LEU A 486 3.95 -10.00 8.72
CA LEU A 486 5.38 -10.05 8.44
C LEU A 486 6.18 -10.58 9.66
N MET A 487 5.78 -10.20 10.87
CA MET A 487 6.36 -10.70 12.11
C MET A 487 6.02 -12.19 12.31
N ALA A 488 4.77 -12.58 12.06
CA ALA A 488 4.37 -13.98 12.07
C ALA A 488 5.12 -14.81 11.02
N LEU A 489 5.42 -14.21 9.85
CA LEU A 489 6.26 -14.84 8.83
C LEU A 489 7.67 -15.12 9.34
N ARG A 490 8.34 -14.11 9.93
CA ARG A 490 9.67 -14.29 10.53
C ARG A 490 9.65 -15.35 11.63
N TYR A 491 8.64 -15.31 12.50
CA TYR A 491 8.42 -16.30 13.56
C TYR A 491 8.29 -17.74 13.03
N CYS A 492 7.61 -17.94 11.89
CA CYS A 492 7.45 -19.24 11.26
C CYS A 492 8.74 -19.71 10.55
N LEU A 493 9.46 -18.79 9.91
CA LEU A 493 10.76 -19.07 9.28
C LEU A 493 11.79 -19.56 10.30
N GLU A 494 11.88 -18.92 11.47
CA GLU A 494 12.76 -19.34 12.58
C GLU A 494 12.48 -20.77 13.06
N ARG A 495 11.23 -21.23 12.95
CA ARG A 495 10.80 -22.58 13.33
C ARG A 495 10.94 -23.59 12.20
N GLY A 496 11.38 -23.15 11.01
CA GLY A 496 11.66 -23.98 9.85
C GLY A 496 10.41 -24.52 9.16
N ALA A 497 9.26 -23.87 9.31
CA ALA A 497 8.05 -24.21 8.55
C ALA A 497 8.20 -23.77 7.08
N LEU A 498 7.52 -24.47 6.18
CA LEU A 498 7.41 -24.03 4.80
C LEU A 498 6.47 -22.82 4.73
N THR A 499 6.93 -21.72 4.15
CA THR A 499 6.15 -20.47 4.09
C THR A 499 5.71 -20.16 2.65
N VAL A 500 4.43 -19.80 2.50
CA VAL A 500 3.80 -19.48 1.22
C VAL A 500 3.22 -18.07 1.28
N GLY A 501 3.63 -17.18 0.38
CA GLY A 501 3.10 -15.82 0.28
C GLY A 501 1.99 -15.70 -0.75
N LEU A 502 0.80 -15.28 -0.33
CA LEU A 502 -0.30 -14.92 -1.24
C LEU A 502 -0.52 -13.41 -1.16
N VAL A 503 0.02 -12.69 -2.14
CA VAL A 503 0.07 -11.22 -2.12
C VAL A 503 -0.40 -10.58 -3.42
N ASN A 504 -0.81 -9.31 -3.37
CA ASN A 504 -1.14 -8.57 -4.59
C ASN A 504 0.02 -7.72 -5.12
N VAL A 505 0.89 -7.22 -4.23
CA VAL A 505 2.02 -6.35 -4.59
C VAL A 505 3.28 -7.18 -4.84
N VAL A 506 3.82 -7.07 -6.06
CA VAL A 506 5.08 -7.69 -6.48
C VAL A 506 6.26 -7.00 -5.77
N GLY A 507 7.23 -7.77 -5.28
CA GLY A 507 8.41 -7.24 -4.60
C GLY A 507 8.15 -6.74 -3.17
N SER A 508 6.97 -7.03 -2.60
CA SER A 508 6.67 -6.77 -1.20
C SER A 508 7.49 -7.66 -0.25
N SER A 509 7.65 -7.22 1.00
CA SER A 509 8.43 -7.93 2.03
C SER A 509 7.99 -9.38 2.21
N ILE A 510 6.68 -9.65 2.30
CA ILE A 510 6.16 -11.03 2.39
C ILE A 510 6.53 -11.83 1.13
N SER A 511 6.40 -11.25 -0.07
CA SER A 511 6.72 -11.97 -1.31
C SER A 511 8.20 -12.37 -1.41
N LEU A 512 9.10 -11.51 -0.93
CA LEU A 512 10.55 -11.74 -0.99
C LEU A 512 11.03 -12.72 0.07
N LEU A 513 10.42 -12.72 1.27
CA LEU A 513 10.84 -13.56 2.39
C LEU A 513 10.22 -14.96 2.37
N THR A 514 9.08 -15.17 1.72
CA THR A 514 8.46 -16.50 1.62
C THR A 514 9.21 -17.42 0.67
N HIS A 515 9.20 -18.74 0.94
CA HIS A 515 9.87 -19.73 0.09
C HIS A 515 9.25 -19.84 -1.31
N CYS A 516 7.93 -19.64 -1.40
CA CYS A 516 7.17 -19.65 -2.63
C CYS A 516 5.89 -18.82 -2.46
N GLY A 517 5.19 -18.54 -3.54
CA GLY A 517 4.00 -17.71 -3.45
C GLY A 517 3.14 -17.64 -4.70
N VAL A 518 2.02 -16.94 -4.58
CA VAL A 518 1.05 -16.68 -5.64
C VAL A 518 0.70 -15.18 -5.60
N HIS A 519 0.92 -14.50 -6.73
CA HIS A 519 0.43 -13.14 -6.89
C HIS A 519 -1.04 -13.15 -7.27
N THR A 520 -1.91 -12.41 -6.57
CA THR A 520 -3.34 -12.35 -6.92
C THR A 520 -3.60 -11.70 -8.26
N ASN A 521 -2.75 -10.76 -8.70
CA ASN A 521 -2.94 -10.01 -9.96
C ASN A 521 -4.32 -9.34 -10.03
N ALA A 522 -4.81 -8.79 -8.92
CA ALA A 522 -6.06 -8.04 -8.87
C ALA A 522 -5.93 -6.62 -9.43
N GLY A 523 -4.69 -6.21 -9.77
CA GLY A 523 -4.34 -4.81 -10.04
C GLY A 523 -4.22 -3.98 -8.76
N PRO A 524 -3.79 -2.72 -8.87
CA PRO A 524 -3.69 -1.80 -7.74
C PRO A 524 -5.04 -1.59 -7.06
N GLU A 525 -5.04 -1.55 -5.73
CA GLU A 525 -6.23 -1.27 -4.91
C GLU A 525 -5.93 -0.03 -4.05
N ILE A 526 -6.55 1.09 -4.41
CA ILE A 526 -6.36 2.43 -3.83
C ILE A 526 -7.37 2.70 -2.72
N GLY A 527 -8.62 2.24 -2.87
CA GLY A 527 -9.67 2.43 -1.86
C GLY A 527 -9.29 1.79 -0.54
N VAL A 528 -9.44 2.50 0.59
CA VAL A 528 -8.97 2.03 1.91
C VAL A 528 -9.56 0.66 2.29
N ALA A 529 -10.88 0.49 2.15
CA ALA A 529 -11.49 -0.82 2.37
C ALA A 529 -11.18 -1.76 1.20
N SER A 530 -10.71 -2.97 1.52
CA SER A 530 -10.44 -3.98 0.49
C SER A 530 -11.73 -4.54 -0.13
N THR A 531 -11.74 -4.69 -1.46
CA THR A 531 -12.88 -5.20 -2.23
C THR A 531 -12.41 -6.26 -3.23
N LYS A 532 -11.81 -5.87 -4.35
CA LYS A 532 -11.31 -6.79 -5.37
C LYS A 532 -10.16 -7.67 -4.88
N ALA A 533 -9.35 -7.19 -3.93
CA ALA A 533 -8.32 -8.05 -3.35
C ALA A 533 -8.94 -9.19 -2.52
N TYR A 534 -10.07 -9.00 -1.82
CA TYR A 534 -10.76 -10.09 -1.11
C TYR A 534 -11.21 -11.20 -2.07
N THR A 535 -11.90 -10.83 -3.16
CA THR A 535 -12.42 -11.81 -4.12
C THR A 535 -11.30 -12.47 -4.92
N SER A 536 -10.26 -11.73 -5.32
CA SER A 536 -9.06 -12.31 -5.94
C SER A 536 -8.27 -13.24 -5.00
N GLN A 537 -8.12 -12.89 -3.72
CA GLN A 537 -7.51 -13.78 -2.71
C GLN A 537 -8.29 -15.09 -2.58
N PHE A 538 -9.61 -14.99 -2.48
CA PHE A 538 -10.50 -16.15 -2.42
C PHE A 538 -10.28 -17.04 -3.65
N VAL A 539 -10.35 -16.50 -4.88
CA VAL A 539 -10.14 -17.27 -6.11
C VAL A 539 -8.73 -17.89 -6.18
N ALA A 540 -7.68 -17.14 -5.81
CA ALA A 540 -6.32 -17.64 -5.78
C ALA A 540 -6.16 -18.83 -4.81
N MET A 541 -6.79 -18.75 -3.64
CA MET A 541 -6.79 -19.85 -2.66
C MET A 541 -7.60 -21.06 -3.15
N ILE A 542 -8.73 -20.87 -3.83
CA ILE A 542 -9.46 -22.00 -4.45
C ILE A 542 -8.57 -22.70 -5.48
N MET A 543 -7.89 -21.97 -6.36
CA MET A 543 -6.94 -22.54 -7.30
C MET A 543 -5.80 -23.28 -6.59
N PHE A 544 -5.36 -22.79 -5.44
CA PHE A 544 -4.35 -23.46 -4.62
C PHE A 544 -4.86 -24.81 -4.09
N ALA A 545 -6.08 -24.87 -3.54
CA ALA A 545 -6.70 -26.14 -3.12
C ALA A 545 -6.90 -27.12 -4.29
N LEU A 546 -7.30 -26.62 -5.47
CA LEU A 546 -7.45 -27.42 -6.69
C LEU A 546 -6.12 -28.00 -7.21
N SER A 547 -5.03 -27.25 -7.04
CA SER A 547 -3.67 -27.71 -7.35
C SER A 547 -3.19 -28.77 -6.36
N LEU A 548 -3.50 -28.63 -5.07
CA LEU A 548 -3.14 -29.62 -4.05
C LEU A 548 -3.90 -30.94 -4.20
N SER A 549 -5.09 -30.94 -4.78
CA SER A 549 -5.94 -32.14 -4.94
C SER A 549 -5.82 -32.84 -6.30
N GLU A 550 -4.92 -32.39 -7.19
CA GLU A 550 -4.80 -32.89 -8.57
C GLU A 550 -4.54 -34.40 -8.69
N ASP A 551 -3.83 -35.01 -7.73
CA ASP A 551 -3.50 -36.44 -7.74
C ASP A 551 -4.59 -37.35 -7.15
N ARG A 552 -5.71 -36.77 -6.68
CA ARG A 552 -6.78 -37.50 -6.01
C ARG A 552 -7.93 -37.82 -6.96
N ALA A 553 -7.93 -39.05 -7.49
CA ALA A 553 -8.98 -39.54 -8.38
C ALA A 553 -10.40 -39.41 -7.79
N SER A 554 -10.57 -39.61 -6.47
CA SER A 554 -11.86 -39.49 -5.80
C SER A 554 -12.44 -38.07 -5.80
N LYS A 555 -11.60 -37.04 -5.96
CA LYS A 555 -12.01 -35.63 -5.96
C LYS A 555 -12.19 -35.07 -7.38
N GLN A 556 -11.92 -35.87 -8.42
CA GLN A 556 -11.89 -35.39 -9.80
C GLN A 556 -13.20 -34.70 -10.24
N LYS A 557 -14.36 -35.34 -10.00
CA LYS A 557 -15.67 -34.77 -10.33
C LYS A 557 -15.91 -33.43 -9.62
N ARG A 558 -15.52 -33.34 -8.34
CA ARG A 558 -15.66 -32.12 -7.54
C ARG A 558 -14.74 -31.00 -8.04
N ARG A 559 -13.52 -31.35 -8.44
CA ARG A 559 -12.58 -30.39 -9.04
C ARG A 559 -13.11 -29.84 -10.36
N GLU A 560 -13.65 -30.70 -11.21
CA GLU A 560 -14.25 -30.30 -12.49
C GLU A 560 -15.43 -29.34 -12.29
N GLU A 561 -16.33 -29.64 -11.34
CA GLU A 561 -17.43 -28.76 -10.96
C GLU A 561 -16.93 -27.36 -10.53
N ILE A 562 -15.93 -27.30 -9.65
CA ILE A 562 -15.37 -26.02 -9.18
C ILE A 562 -14.68 -25.26 -10.33
N ILE A 563 -13.93 -25.95 -11.19
CA ILE A 563 -13.25 -25.34 -12.35
C ILE A 563 -14.26 -24.76 -13.35
N GLU A 564 -15.37 -25.46 -13.59
CA GLU A 564 -16.47 -24.94 -14.42
C GLU A 564 -17.13 -23.72 -13.77
N GLY A 565 -17.40 -23.79 -12.47
CA GLY A 565 -17.92 -22.67 -11.69
C GLY A 565 -17.03 -21.43 -11.80
N LEU A 566 -15.71 -21.58 -11.60
CA LEU A 566 -14.74 -20.49 -11.75
C LEU A 566 -14.78 -19.82 -13.13
N GLY A 567 -15.03 -20.61 -14.19
CA GLY A 567 -15.19 -20.09 -15.55
C GLY A 567 -16.42 -19.19 -15.73
N LEU A 568 -17.46 -19.36 -14.91
CA LEU A 568 -18.72 -18.61 -15.01
C LEU A 568 -18.82 -17.44 -14.02
N VAL A 569 -18.00 -17.44 -12.95
CA VAL A 569 -18.09 -16.43 -11.87
C VAL A 569 -18.03 -15.00 -12.39
N SER A 570 -17.18 -14.71 -13.39
CA SER A 570 -17.06 -13.35 -13.94
C SER A 570 -18.37 -12.83 -14.50
N GLU A 571 -19.08 -13.64 -15.29
CA GLU A 571 -20.38 -13.27 -15.88
C GLU A 571 -21.45 -13.10 -14.80
N GLN A 572 -21.45 -13.99 -13.80
CA GLN A 572 -22.38 -13.93 -12.67
C GLN A 572 -22.17 -12.65 -11.83
N LEU A 573 -20.93 -12.22 -11.63
CA LEU A 573 -20.64 -10.96 -10.94
C LEU A 573 -21.14 -9.74 -11.73
N GLN A 574 -20.99 -9.75 -13.06
CA GLN A 574 -21.56 -8.69 -13.92
C GLN A 574 -23.09 -8.61 -13.80
N GLU A 575 -23.78 -9.74 -13.64
CA GLU A 575 -25.22 -9.76 -13.39
C GLU A 575 -25.57 -9.12 -12.04
N ILE A 576 -24.81 -9.43 -10.98
CA ILE A 576 -25.05 -8.87 -9.64
C ILE A 576 -24.77 -7.37 -9.61
N LEU A 577 -23.75 -6.89 -10.31
CA LEU A 577 -23.43 -5.45 -10.37
C LEU A 577 -24.58 -4.62 -10.98
N LYS A 578 -25.46 -5.21 -11.78
CA LYS A 578 -26.69 -4.55 -12.27
C LYS A 578 -27.67 -4.21 -11.15
N LEU A 579 -27.55 -4.85 -9.98
CA LEU A 579 -28.36 -4.57 -8.79
C LEU A 579 -27.93 -3.29 -8.06
N ASN A 580 -26.95 -2.54 -8.57
CA ASN A 580 -26.47 -1.31 -7.96
C ASN A 580 -27.58 -0.30 -7.62
N GLU A 581 -28.43 0.08 -8.60
CA GLU A 581 -29.52 1.04 -8.35
C GLU A 581 -30.60 0.47 -7.42
N PRO A 582 -31.09 -0.77 -7.59
CA PRO A 582 -32.00 -1.38 -6.62
C PRO A 582 -31.46 -1.41 -5.18
N ILE A 583 -30.16 -1.70 -5.01
CA ILE A 583 -29.51 -1.72 -3.69
C ILE A 583 -29.42 -0.31 -3.10
N LYS A 584 -29.13 0.70 -3.93
CA LYS A 584 -29.13 2.11 -3.50
C LYS A 584 -30.50 2.54 -2.97
N ASP A 585 -31.56 2.24 -3.71
CA ASP A 585 -32.94 2.57 -3.29
C ASP A 585 -33.34 1.83 -2.01
N MET A 586 -32.94 0.56 -1.89
CA MET A 586 -33.12 -0.23 -0.67
C MET A 586 -32.37 0.40 0.52
N CYS A 587 -31.13 0.86 0.32
CA CYS A 587 -30.33 1.53 1.34
C CYS A 587 -31.05 2.77 1.89
N ALA A 588 -31.54 3.63 0.99
CA ALA A 588 -32.27 4.84 1.35
C ALA A 588 -33.60 4.56 2.08
N LYS A 589 -34.25 3.43 1.80
CA LYS A 589 -35.55 3.06 2.37
C LYS A 589 -35.45 2.40 3.76
N PHE A 590 -34.52 1.46 3.94
CA PHE A 590 -34.52 0.57 5.12
C PHE A 590 -33.47 0.91 6.17
N PHE A 591 -32.39 1.58 5.78
CA PHE A 591 -31.25 1.78 6.69
C PHE A 591 -31.06 3.23 7.12
N LYS A 592 -31.87 4.15 6.60
CA LYS A 592 -31.86 5.54 7.03
C LYS A 592 -32.15 5.64 8.54
N ASP A 593 -31.35 6.46 9.24
CA ASP A 593 -31.44 6.71 10.68
C ASP A 593 -31.19 5.48 11.59
N GLN A 594 -30.75 4.35 11.02
CA GLN A 594 -30.43 3.15 11.79
C GLN A 594 -29.08 3.29 12.49
N LYS A 595 -28.97 2.73 13.69
CA LYS A 595 -27.72 2.78 14.49
C LYS A 595 -26.99 1.45 14.54
N SER A 596 -27.67 0.35 14.25
CA SER A 596 -27.09 -0.98 14.31
C SER A 596 -27.71 -1.89 13.26
N LEU A 597 -26.95 -2.91 12.86
CA LEU A 597 -27.34 -3.88 11.85
C LEU A 597 -26.79 -5.25 12.21
N LEU A 598 -27.59 -6.31 11.99
CA LEU A 598 -27.13 -7.69 12.12
C LEU A 598 -26.99 -8.37 10.75
N LEU A 599 -25.87 -9.04 10.54
CA LEU A 599 -25.58 -9.86 9.36
C LEU A 599 -25.54 -11.33 9.74
N LEU A 600 -26.38 -12.15 9.12
CA LEU A 600 -26.50 -13.57 9.46
C LEU A 600 -26.03 -14.47 8.32
N GLY A 601 -25.11 -15.38 8.64
CA GLY A 601 -24.58 -16.37 7.70
C GLY A 601 -24.34 -17.72 8.38
N ARG A 602 -24.18 -18.78 7.59
CA ARG A 602 -23.85 -20.13 8.08
C ARG A 602 -22.86 -20.83 7.16
N GLY A 603 -22.02 -21.68 7.73
CA GLY A 603 -21.05 -22.47 6.95
C GLY A 603 -20.14 -21.55 6.14
N ALA A 604 -20.01 -21.82 4.83
CA ALA A 604 -19.22 -21.01 3.91
C ALA A 604 -19.70 -19.55 3.78
N GLN A 605 -20.95 -19.26 4.17
CA GLN A 605 -21.52 -17.91 4.12
C GLN A 605 -21.26 -17.09 5.39
N PHE A 606 -20.80 -17.70 6.48
CA PHE A 606 -20.50 -16.96 7.70
C PHE A 606 -19.30 -16.00 7.53
N PRO A 607 -18.18 -16.40 6.89
CA PRO A 607 -17.10 -15.48 6.54
C PRO A 607 -17.56 -14.31 5.64
N THR A 608 -18.48 -14.56 4.70
CA THR A 608 -19.07 -13.49 3.88
C THR A 608 -19.86 -12.50 4.73
N ALA A 609 -20.60 -12.97 5.74
CA ALA A 609 -21.29 -12.09 6.69
C ALA A 609 -20.30 -11.26 7.52
N LEU A 610 -19.23 -11.88 8.03
CA LEU A 610 -18.15 -11.18 8.75
C LEU A 610 -17.50 -10.08 7.90
N GLU A 611 -17.23 -10.38 6.62
CA GLU A 611 -16.67 -9.40 5.69
C GLU A 611 -17.63 -8.25 5.42
N GLY A 612 -18.90 -8.52 5.14
CA GLY A 612 -19.91 -7.47 4.97
C GLY A 612 -20.04 -6.58 6.20
N ALA A 613 -20.03 -7.18 7.40
CA ALA A 613 -20.11 -6.42 8.65
C ALA A 613 -18.88 -5.54 8.87
N LEU A 614 -17.69 -6.03 8.49
CA LEU A 614 -16.47 -5.24 8.52
C LEU A 614 -16.54 -4.06 7.55
N LYS A 615 -16.95 -4.26 6.29
CA LYS A 615 -17.08 -3.17 5.30
C LYS A 615 -18.06 -2.09 5.73
N ILE A 616 -19.21 -2.48 6.26
CA ILE A 616 -20.22 -1.53 6.77
C ILE A 616 -19.61 -0.72 7.93
N LYS A 617 -18.96 -1.37 8.90
CA LYS A 617 -18.30 -0.66 10.02
C LYS A 617 -17.21 0.30 9.57
N GLU A 618 -16.35 -0.13 8.64
CA GLU A 618 -15.19 0.64 8.18
C GLU A 618 -15.60 1.93 7.46
N ILE A 619 -16.62 1.86 6.60
CA ILE A 619 -16.96 2.97 5.70
C ILE A 619 -18.11 3.83 6.23
N SER A 620 -19.20 3.20 6.69
CA SER A 620 -20.42 3.92 7.08
C SER A 620 -20.47 4.26 8.58
N TYR A 621 -19.55 3.72 9.38
CA TYR A 621 -19.53 3.81 10.86
C TYR A 621 -20.78 3.27 11.55
N LEU A 622 -21.63 2.57 10.81
CA LEU A 622 -22.79 1.89 11.36
C LEU A 622 -22.32 0.68 12.16
N HIS A 623 -22.83 0.51 13.37
CA HIS A 623 -22.48 -0.64 14.18
C HIS A 623 -23.07 -1.91 13.57
N CYS A 624 -22.24 -2.66 12.85
CA CYS A 624 -22.64 -3.89 12.20
C CYS A 624 -21.94 -5.10 12.82
N GLU A 625 -22.73 -6.08 13.26
CA GLU A 625 -22.25 -7.34 13.81
C GLU A 625 -22.68 -8.51 12.92
N ALA A 626 -21.75 -9.42 12.66
CA ALA A 626 -22.06 -10.65 11.95
C ALA A 626 -22.15 -11.82 12.93
N VAL A 627 -23.24 -12.57 12.83
CA VAL A 627 -23.56 -13.66 13.76
C VAL A 627 -23.81 -14.93 12.96
N MET A 628 -23.25 -16.04 13.44
CA MET A 628 -23.52 -17.34 12.86
C MET A 628 -24.98 -17.72 13.14
N SER A 629 -25.74 -18.04 12.09
CA SER A 629 -27.19 -18.26 12.24
C SER A 629 -27.57 -19.41 13.17
N GLY A 630 -26.65 -20.36 13.42
CA GLY A 630 -26.80 -21.41 14.42
C GLY A 630 -26.80 -20.90 15.86
N GLU A 631 -26.13 -19.78 16.13
CA GLU A 631 -25.92 -19.22 17.46
C GLU A 631 -27.03 -18.25 17.91
N LEU A 632 -28.01 -17.96 17.04
CA LEU A 632 -29.08 -17.02 17.35
C LEU A 632 -29.76 -17.32 18.70
N LYS A 633 -30.11 -18.59 18.93
CA LYS A 633 -30.79 -19.02 20.16
C LYS A 633 -29.95 -18.92 21.43
N HIS A 634 -28.64 -18.75 21.30
CA HIS A 634 -27.71 -18.68 22.42
C HIS A 634 -27.51 -17.24 22.94
N GLY A 635 -28.27 -16.27 22.43
CA GLY A 635 -28.43 -14.94 23.05
C GLY A 635 -28.84 -13.84 22.07
N VAL A 636 -28.30 -13.87 20.85
CA VAL A 636 -28.47 -12.79 19.84
C VAL A 636 -29.93 -12.57 19.45
N LEU A 637 -30.75 -13.62 19.50
CA LEU A 637 -32.17 -13.54 19.18
C LEU A 637 -32.97 -12.62 20.12
N ALA A 638 -32.42 -12.24 21.27
CA ALA A 638 -33.00 -11.23 22.17
C ALA A 638 -32.93 -9.81 21.61
N LEU A 639 -32.04 -9.55 20.65
CA LEU A 639 -31.92 -8.25 19.97
C LEU A 639 -32.94 -8.08 18.84
N VAL A 640 -33.52 -9.17 18.35
CA VAL A 640 -34.41 -9.15 17.18
C VAL A 640 -35.76 -8.54 17.56
N ASP A 641 -36.09 -7.43 16.91
CA ASP A 641 -37.39 -6.78 16.94
C ASP A 641 -37.77 -6.26 15.55
N GLU A 642 -38.85 -5.47 15.45
CA GLU A 642 -39.35 -4.92 14.17
C GLU A 642 -38.48 -3.79 13.60
N ASN A 643 -37.61 -3.19 14.42
CA ASN A 643 -36.83 -2.01 14.07
C ASN A 643 -35.39 -2.33 13.66
N LEU A 644 -34.80 -3.38 14.25
CA LEU A 644 -33.44 -3.80 13.99
C LEU A 644 -33.31 -4.34 12.56
N PRO A 645 -32.51 -3.69 11.68
CA PRO A 645 -32.24 -4.21 10.36
C PRO A 645 -31.40 -5.49 10.43
N ILE A 646 -31.87 -6.53 9.73
CA ILE A 646 -31.21 -7.82 9.67
C ILE A 646 -31.01 -8.19 8.20
N ILE A 647 -29.77 -8.46 7.81
CA ILE A 647 -29.45 -9.04 6.50
C ILE A 647 -29.11 -10.51 6.69
N MET A 648 -29.75 -11.41 5.96
CA MET A 648 -29.48 -12.85 6.04
C MET A 648 -29.03 -13.42 4.69
N ILE A 649 -27.96 -14.20 4.69
CA ILE A 649 -27.46 -14.91 3.50
C ILE A 649 -28.06 -16.32 3.49
N LEU A 650 -29.03 -16.56 2.59
CA LEU A 650 -29.73 -17.84 2.42
C LEU A 650 -29.70 -18.27 0.95
N THR A 651 -28.52 -18.68 0.49
CA THR A 651 -28.33 -19.31 -0.82
C THR A 651 -28.40 -20.84 -0.71
N ARG A 652 -28.69 -21.51 -1.83
CA ARG A 652 -28.92 -22.95 -1.93
C ARG A 652 -27.62 -23.73 -1.80
N ASP A 653 -27.36 -24.21 -0.58
CA ASP A 653 -26.30 -25.15 -0.26
C ASP A 653 -26.85 -26.34 0.57
N SER A 654 -25.95 -27.21 1.05
CA SER A 654 -26.31 -28.35 1.91
C SER A 654 -26.86 -27.94 3.29
N LEU A 655 -26.68 -26.68 3.70
CA LEU A 655 -27.12 -26.13 4.98
C LEU A 655 -28.38 -25.27 4.86
N PHE A 656 -28.95 -25.10 3.67
CA PHE A 656 -30.10 -24.25 3.40
C PHE A 656 -31.27 -24.50 4.37
N THR A 657 -31.66 -25.76 4.59
CA THR A 657 -32.76 -26.09 5.52
C THR A 657 -32.49 -25.60 6.95
N LYS A 658 -31.23 -25.65 7.40
CA LYS A 658 -30.83 -25.15 8.73
C LYS A 658 -30.83 -23.62 8.79
N SER A 659 -30.44 -22.96 7.71
CA SER A 659 -30.49 -21.50 7.60
C SER A 659 -31.93 -20.99 7.49
N LEU A 660 -32.81 -21.71 6.78
CA LEU A 660 -34.24 -21.41 6.70
C LEU A 660 -34.91 -21.49 8.08
N ASN A 661 -34.53 -22.46 8.92
CA ASN A 661 -34.99 -22.52 10.30
C ASN A 661 -34.59 -21.30 11.14
N ALA A 662 -33.42 -20.70 10.87
CA ALA A 662 -32.98 -19.46 11.51
C ALA A 662 -33.80 -18.26 11.00
N TYR A 663 -34.06 -18.20 9.70
CA TYR A 663 -34.92 -17.20 9.09
C TYR A 663 -36.33 -17.19 9.72
N GLN A 664 -36.96 -18.37 9.86
CA GLN A 664 -38.27 -18.49 10.49
C GLN A 664 -38.27 -18.00 11.95
N GLN A 665 -37.16 -18.18 12.68
CA GLN A 665 -37.02 -17.70 14.06
C GLN A 665 -36.98 -16.17 14.16
N VAL A 666 -36.39 -15.51 13.17
CA VAL A 666 -36.33 -14.04 13.05
C VAL A 666 -37.73 -13.50 12.74
N ILE A 667 -38.40 -14.06 11.71
CA ILE A 667 -39.76 -13.65 11.32
C ILE A 667 -40.76 -13.80 12.47
N THR A 668 -40.71 -14.93 13.19
CA THR A 668 -41.62 -15.20 14.32
C THR A 668 -41.49 -14.16 15.45
N ARG A 669 -40.40 -13.39 15.50
CA ARG A 669 -40.15 -12.34 16.50
C ARG A 669 -40.39 -10.93 15.97
N GLY A 670 -41.02 -10.79 14.82
CA GLY A 670 -41.33 -9.49 14.21
C GLY A 670 -40.19 -8.92 13.36
N GLY A 671 -39.03 -9.58 13.30
CA GLY A 671 -37.93 -9.16 12.45
C GLY A 671 -38.32 -9.18 10.97
N ARG A 672 -37.90 -8.17 10.21
CA ARG A 672 -38.13 -8.05 8.77
C ARG A 672 -36.79 -8.11 8.03
N PRO A 673 -36.25 -9.32 7.79
CA PRO A 673 -34.92 -9.43 7.23
C PRO A 673 -34.89 -9.12 5.73
N ILE A 674 -33.78 -8.56 5.29
CA ILE A 674 -33.37 -8.52 3.89
C ILE A 674 -32.63 -9.82 3.60
N VAL A 675 -33.06 -10.57 2.59
CA VAL A 675 -32.53 -11.91 2.31
C VAL A 675 -31.75 -11.91 1.00
N ILE A 676 -30.48 -12.32 1.06
CA ILE A 676 -29.68 -12.65 -0.13
C ILE A 676 -29.97 -14.12 -0.49
N CYS A 677 -30.69 -14.34 -1.59
CA CYS A 677 -31.19 -15.66 -2.00
C CYS A 677 -30.93 -15.94 -3.49
N ASN A 678 -31.18 -17.18 -3.93
CA ASN A 678 -31.09 -17.53 -5.34
C ASN A 678 -32.39 -17.19 -6.11
N PRO A 679 -32.37 -17.20 -7.45
CA PRO A 679 -33.57 -16.98 -8.24
C PRO A 679 -34.62 -18.05 -7.96
N ASP A 680 -35.89 -17.62 -7.99
CA ASP A 680 -37.07 -18.50 -7.87
C ASP A 680 -37.16 -19.32 -6.57
N ASP A 681 -36.59 -18.83 -5.45
CA ASP A 681 -36.77 -19.43 -4.13
C ASP A 681 -38.17 -19.12 -3.56
N PRO A 682 -39.12 -20.09 -3.51
CA PRO A 682 -40.51 -19.83 -3.12
C PRO A 682 -40.69 -19.57 -1.62
N GLU A 683 -39.70 -19.88 -0.79
CA GLU A 683 -39.77 -19.74 0.67
C GLU A 683 -39.78 -18.28 1.15
N PHE A 684 -39.40 -17.32 0.29
CA PHE A 684 -39.27 -15.89 0.64
C PHE A 684 -40.39 -15.05 0.01
N SER A 685 -41.38 -14.68 0.82
CA SER A 685 -42.53 -13.87 0.38
C SER A 685 -42.24 -12.37 0.43
N ASP A 686 -42.66 -11.63 -0.61
CA ASP A 686 -42.45 -10.17 -0.70
C ASP A 686 -43.17 -9.38 0.41
N ALA A 687 -44.16 -9.99 1.07
CA ALA A 687 -44.90 -9.36 2.16
C ALA A 687 -44.12 -9.30 3.48
N GLN A 688 -43.15 -10.20 3.66
CA GLN A 688 -42.44 -10.38 4.93
C GLN A 688 -40.93 -10.06 4.83
N THR A 689 -40.40 -10.03 3.60
CA THR A 689 -38.96 -9.87 3.35
C THR A 689 -38.69 -9.07 2.10
N GLU A 690 -37.61 -8.30 2.14
CA GLU A 690 -36.98 -7.72 0.97
C GLU A 690 -35.92 -8.72 0.43
N LYS A 691 -35.77 -8.84 -0.89
CA LYS A 691 -34.90 -9.86 -1.51
C LYS A 691 -33.80 -9.23 -2.35
N ILE A 692 -32.59 -9.76 -2.20
CA ILE A 692 -31.47 -9.53 -3.10
C ILE A 692 -31.19 -10.85 -3.81
N VAL A 693 -31.58 -10.93 -5.08
CA VAL A 693 -31.49 -12.17 -5.86
C VAL A 693 -30.12 -12.26 -6.51
N VAL A 694 -29.35 -13.30 -6.18
CA VAL A 694 -28.00 -13.55 -6.72
C VAL A 694 -27.95 -14.89 -7.45
N PRO A 695 -27.25 -15.01 -8.60
CA PRO A 695 -27.13 -16.26 -9.35
C PRO A 695 -26.65 -17.43 -8.49
N LYS A 696 -27.10 -18.63 -8.83
CA LYS A 696 -26.63 -19.86 -8.21
C LYS A 696 -25.30 -20.28 -8.85
N THR A 697 -24.33 -20.63 -8.02
CA THR A 697 -23.06 -21.22 -8.46
C THR A 697 -22.69 -22.41 -7.57
N VAL A 698 -21.46 -22.92 -7.73
CA VAL A 698 -20.92 -23.97 -6.87
C VAL A 698 -20.88 -23.47 -5.42
N ASP A 699 -21.29 -24.29 -4.47
CA ASP A 699 -21.43 -23.93 -3.05
C ASP A 699 -20.19 -23.24 -2.45
N CYS A 700 -18.99 -23.73 -2.74
CA CYS A 700 -17.73 -23.14 -2.26
C CYS A 700 -17.36 -21.81 -2.94
N LEU A 701 -17.98 -21.48 -4.08
CA LEU A 701 -17.79 -20.21 -4.81
C LEU A 701 -18.91 -19.21 -4.51
N GLN A 702 -20.04 -19.64 -3.97
CA GLN A 702 -21.22 -18.79 -3.74
C GLN A 702 -20.92 -17.58 -2.84
N GLY A 703 -19.95 -17.72 -1.91
CA GLY A 703 -19.48 -16.61 -1.07
C GLY A 703 -18.88 -15.44 -1.87
N LEU A 704 -18.31 -15.69 -3.05
CA LEU A 704 -17.80 -14.65 -3.97
C LEU A 704 -18.93 -13.79 -4.54
N LEU A 705 -20.07 -14.40 -4.84
CA LEU A 705 -21.25 -13.70 -5.36
C LEU A 705 -21.95 -12.92 -4.25
N ASN A 706 -22.10 -13.55 -3.08
CA ASN A 706 -22.87 -13.01 -1.97
C ASN A 706 -22.21 -11.81 -1.27
N VAL A 707 -20.90 -11.60 -1.45
CA VAL A 707 -20.19 -10.44 -0.86
C VAL A 707 -20.44 -9.15 -1.63
N ILE A 708 -20.69 -9.21 -2.95
CA ILE A 708 -20.84 -8.02 -3.79
C ILE A 708 -22.02 -7.14 -3.36
N PRO A 709 -23.22 -7.69 -3.08
CA PRO A 709 -24.31 -6.86 -2.56
C PRO A 709 -23.95 -6.19 -1.23
N LEU A 710 -23.18 -6.86 -0.37
CA LEU A 710 -22.76 -6.29 0.92
C LEU A 710 -21.75 -5.14 0.73
N GLN A 711 -20.85 -5.26 -0.24
CA GLN A 711 -19.96 -4.16 -0.62
C GLN A 711 -20.74 -2.97 -1.18
N LEU A 712 -21.72 -3.20 -2.07
CA LEU A 712 -22.59 -2.15 -2.60
C LEU A 712 -23.44 -1.50 -1.50
N ILE A 713 -23.98 -2.29 -0.56
CA ILE A 713 -24.69 -1.76 0.61
C ILE A 713 -23.76 -0.87 1.43
N SER A 714 -22.55 -1.33 1.75
CA SER A 714 -21.59 -0.53 2.53
C SER A 714 -21.25 0.81 1.85
N TYR A 715 -21.10 0.80 0.52
CA TYR A 715 -20.86 1.99 -0.28
C TYR A 715 -22.05 2.96 -0.21
N TRP A 716 -23.26 2.49 -0.50
CA TRP A 716 -24.45 3.35 -0.56
C TRP A 716 -24.90 3.85 0.81
N LEU A 717 -24.68 3.08 1.89
CA LEU A 717 -24.90 3.57 3.25
C LEU A 717 -23.99 4.76 3.56
N ALA A 718 -22.70 4.66 3.22
CA ALA A 718 -21.76 5.73 3.49
C ALA A 718 -22.01 6.98 2.62
N VAL A 719 -22.30 6.79 1.34
CA VAL A 719 -22.67 7.90 0.44
C VAL A 719 -23.96 8.57 0.89
N GLY A 720 -24.95 7.79 1.36
CA GLY A 720 -26.22 8.31 1.89
C GLY A 720 -26.04 9.22 3.10
N GLU A 721 -25.02 8.97 3.92
CA GLU A 721 -24.63 9.79 5.08
C GLU A 721 -23.64 10.92 4.73
N GLY A 722 -23.31 11.11 3.45
CA GLY A 722 -22.35 12.13 2.99
C GLY A 722 -20.90 11.86 3.43
N LEU A 723 -20.56 10.60 3.72
CA LEU A 723 -19.23 10.19 4.13
C LEU A 723 -18.32 9.95 2.91
N ASN A 724 -17.02 10.19 3.08
CA ASN A 724 -16.05 9.89 2.04
C ASN A 724 -15.59 8.42 2.13
N VAL A 725 -16.01 7.61 1.16
CA VAL A 725 -15.74 6.17 1.17
C VAL A 725 -14.27 5.80 0.90
N ASP A 726 -13.53 6.66 0.20
CA ASP A 726 -12.11 6.42 -0.10
C ASP A 726 -11.22 6.81 1.10
N PHE A 727 -11.73 7.61 2.03
CA PHE A 727 -11.00 8.14 3.19
C PHE A 727 -11.81 7.98 4.50
N PRO A 728 -12.05 6.73 4.95
CA PRO A 728 -12.69 6.48 6.23
C PRO A 728 -11.81 6.99 7.39
N ARG A 729 -12.44 7.65 8.36
CA ARG A 729 -11.79 8.27 9.51
C ARG A 729 -11.03 7.23 10.33
N ASN A 730 -9.86 7.61 10.83
CA ASN A 730 -8.99 6.79 11.69
C ASN A 730 -8.47 5.49 11.05
N LEU A 731 -8.64 5.31 9.74
CA LEU A 731 -8.17 4.15 9.00
C LEU A 731 -7.27 4.58 7.84
N THR A 732 -6.28 3.72 7.54
CA THR A 732 -5.42 3.77 6.35
C THR A 732 -5.46 2.43 5.63
N LYS A 733 -5.04 2.42 4.36
CA LYS A 733 -5.17 1.24 3.49
C LYS A 733 -4.47 -0.02 4.03
N SER A 734 -3.33 0.13 4.69
CA SER A 734 -2.61 -1.02 5.23
C SER A 734 -1.88 -0.72 6.54
N VAL A 735 -2.12 -1.59 7.50
CA VAL A 735 -1.53 -1.58 8.83
C VAL A 735 -0.14 -2.22 8.74
N THR A 736 0.88 -1.40 8.62
CA THR A 736 2.30 -1.80 8.47
C THR A 736 3.06 -1.77 9.80
N VAL A 737 2.30 -1.74 10.90
CA VAL A 737 2.69 -1.38 12.28
C VAL A 737 1.69 -1.88 13.30
N GLU A 738 2.14 -2.06 14.54
CA GLU A 738 1.26 -2.30 15.69
C GLU A 738 0.79 -1.00 16.33
#